data_AF-A0A235BB93-F1
#
_entry.id   AF-A0A235BB93-F1
#
_cell.length_a   1.000
_cell.length_b   1.000
_cell.length_c   1.000
_cell.angle_alpha   90.00
_cell.angle_beta   90.00
_cell.angle_gamma   90.00
#
_symmetry.space_group_name_H-M   'P 1'
#
loop_
_entity.id
_entity.type
_entity.pdbx_description
1 polymer ?
#
loop_
_entity_poly.entity_id
_entity_poly.type
_entity_poly.pdbx_seq_one_letter_code
_entity_poly.pdbx_strand_id
1 'polypeptide(L)'
;MYTVRFADIGPSGAKVGAKAYHLSVLANHGLPVPDGFIVTMDAFVRTLEVHQLSLDHPEALADHLPTLTIPEDVRRELDSAFQPLLKEYGAVAVRSSSEAEDLEGASFAGQYETFLHIRDFQELQDQLKACWASIFAPSVLHYLKQMGMDTQTLPMGVIVQGLVRSEVSGVAFSTHPVTSDSREVMINASYGLGEAVVSGRVTPDLWTVKKDSHHIQVEPGSKEVQVYPDENGIKTVETPVQDRERLSLKDHQVLELARMTERVEELFGHSVDTEFAWEGDRLYLLQARPVTAGVTEEEAEPLSEFQRSLLLTESERKGDFWIFMEDHISEILSPLDASFLIPAFKGASGVFESFGFPSQLNTKVFKGRLYTSPSVPEEDQKIQMEKQKEKVAPLFPRLNQRLRDAVDQKLLPRYRRFEESARKTLSLQEASDQLRELFEFHKEVWWIHFDVVLPQGALHIALESVYKELLGEGSTVEIQELLTGKMNKFLEAERKMWKLAEQVKGNPDLLEVFSEGSAEDWWAALSDFPEGRLFRNRVKDFLSIYGYRPIRPHVFSETWIENPSHALASIASYVERTYDFDEEFRKSVERRKARVEEVFGRMPEGEKKQEFIRLHEWALDASCIRDDHHFYIDAMLPAVSRHFLLNVGQTLVRHRVLDEREEILYLYLDEVFDCLKNPEPMCDRVQKRKEAYEEYKKTSVPVFFGTPPEALKKDPMFEEMFGPIMKEEGSSDAIKGHAASKGTFTGAVKVIHDEKEFGKLQQGDVLVCKTTTPTWTILFSTAGAVVTDAGGVLSHSGIIAREYGVPAVLGTQAATRKLRDGDRVTVDGTHGTVTLLESSPHREAAAAMDRSGGDHS
;
A
#
# COMPACT_ATOMS: atom_id res chain seq x y z
N MET A 1 16.97 8.90 40.31
CA MET A 1 18.33 8.60 39.82
C MET A 1 18.32 9.06 38.38
N TYR A 2 19.13 10.06 38.07
CA TYR A 2 19.05 10.79 36.80
C TYR A 2 20.00 10.23 35.74
N THR A 3 20.99 9.43 36.16
CA THR A 3 21.97 8.76 35.30
C THR A 3 22.07 7.28 35.62
N VAL A 4 22.19 6.43 34.59
CA VAL A 4 22.38 4.98 34.74
C VAL A 4 23.48 4.53 33.79
N ARG A 5 24.48 3.78 34.28
CA ARG A 5 25.53 3.21 33.41
C ARG A 5 24.96 2.09 32.56
N PHE A 6 25.55 1.85 31.39
CA PHE A 6 25.11 0.75 30.51
C PHE A 6 25.07 -0.61 31.23
N ALA A 7 26.05 -0.88 32.11
CA ALA A 7 26.12 -2.14 32.87
C ALA A 7 25.11 -2.26 34.03
N ASP A 8 24.44 -1.17 34.41
CA ASP A 8 23.56 -1.11 35.59
C ASP A 8 22.06 -1.07 35.21
N ILE A 9 21.73 -1.20 33.91
CA ILE A 9 20.34 -1.22 33.44
C ILE A 9 19.72 -2.59 33.69
N GLY A 10 18.61 -2.62 34.44
CA GLY A 10 17.83 -3.84 34.67
C GLY A 10 17.02 -4.29 33.45
N PRO A 11 16.41 -5.50 33.48
CA PRO A 11 15.70 -6.08 32.33
C PRO A 11 14.47 -5.30 31.82
N SER A 12 13.95 -4.39 32.64
CA SER A 12 12.81 -3.52 32.32
C SER A 12 13.32 -2.22 31.67
N GLY A 13 13.62 -2.28 30.37
CA GLY A 13 14.18 -1.16 29.57
C GLY A 13 13.22 0.00 29.25
N ALA A 14 11.98 -0.04 29.71
CA ALA A 14 10.87 0.87 29.34
C ALA A 14 11.04 2.36 29.73
N LYS A 15 12.22 2.78 30.21
CA LYS A 15 12.50 4.17 30.64
C LYS A 15 13.73 4.81 29.98
N VAL A 16 14.46 4.08 29.14
CA VAL A 16 15.74 4.53 28.57
C VAL A 16 15.75 4.59 27.03
N GLY A 17 14.73 4.03 26.36
CA GLY A 17 14.63 3.96 24.90
C GLY A 17 15.40 2.77 24.29
N ALA A 18 15.10 2.45 23.03
CA ALA A 18 15.52 1.20 22.38
C ALA A 18 17.04 1.12 22.12
N LYS A 19 17.67 2.18 21.60
CA LYS A 19 19.14 2.22 21.40
C LYS A 19 19.91 2.03 22.71
N ALA A 20 19.48 2.71 23.76
CA ALA A 20 20.08 2.62 25.09
C ALA A 20 19.96 1.21 25.68
N TYR A 21 18.80 0.58 25.48
CA TYR A 21 18.58 -0.81 25.86
C TYR A 21 19.53 -1.76 25.11
N HIS A 22 19.64 -1.65 23.79
CA HIS A 22 20.57 -2.50 23.02
C HIS A 22 22.03 -2.33 23.45
N LEU A 23 22.49 -1.09 23.68
CA LEU A 23 23.84 -0.84 24.19
C LEU A 23 24.08 -1.48 25.56
N SER A 24 23.06 -1.45 26.44
CA SER A 24 23.15 -2.11 27.74
C SER A 24 23.23 -3.63 27.64
N VAL A 25 22.49 -4.24 26.70
CA VAL A 25 22.55 -5.67 26.43
C VAL A 25 23.96 -6.06 25.97
N LEU A 26 24.53 -5.31 25.02
CA LEU A 26 25.91 -5.53 24.55
C LEU A 26 26.93 -5.42 25.69
N ALA A 27 26.86 -4.35 26.49
CA ALA A 27 27.78 -4.09 27.60
C ALA A 27 27.69 -5.18 28.69
N ASN A 28 26.48 -5.58 29.07
CA ASN A 28 26.24 -6.63 30.08
C ASN A 28 26.75 -8.01 29.66
N HIS A 29 26.87 -8.27 28.36
CA HIS A 29 27.43 -9.50 27.81
C HIS A 29 28.94 -9.41 27.52
N GLY A 30 29.58 -8.32 27.96
CA GLY A 30 31.03 -8.12 27.84
C GLY A 30 31.51 -7.92 26.41
N LEU A 31 30.63 -7.44 25.52
CA LEU A 31 31.01 -7.04 24.16
C LEU A 31 31.71 -5.66 24.19
N PRO A 32 32.58 -5.36 23.22
CA PRO A 32 33.45 -4.19 23.31
C PRO A 32 32.69 -2.90 22.97
N VAL A 33 31.92 -2.39 23.92
CA VAL A 33 31.16 -1.13 23.79
C VAL A 33 31.96 -0.03 24.49
N PRO A 34 32.10 1.18 23.92
CA PRO A 34 32.66 2.32 24.63
C PRO A 34 31.84 2.65 25.86
N ASP A 35 32.51 2.94 26.98
CA ASP A 35 31.83 3.24 28.24
C ASP A 35 30.92 4.46 28.11
N GLY A 36 29.85 4.46 28.89
CA GLY A 36 28.85 5.51 28.84
C GLY A 36 27.78 5.37 29.92
N PHE A 37 26.87 6.35 29.93
CA PHE A 37 25.69 6.36 30.77
C PHE A 37 24.50 6.94 30.01
N ILE A 38 23.31 6.70 30.52
CA ILE A 38 22.05 7.24 30.01
C ILE A 38 21.52 8.24 31.01
N VAL A 39 21.17 9.41 30.50
CA VAL A 39 20.34 10.39 31.19
C VAL A 39 18.89 9.94 31.07
N THR A 40 18.26 9.68 32.21
CA THR A 40 16.90 9.11 32.27
C THR A 40 15.84 10.20 32.08
N MET A 41 14.62 9.78 31.74
CA MET A 41 13.46 10.68 31.65
C MET A 41 13.19 11.43 32.97
N ASP A 42 13.56 10.86 34.12
CA ASP A 42 13.42 11.52 35.42
C ASP A 42 14.21 12.84 35.48
N ALA A 43 15.34 12.95 34.75
CA ALA A 43 16.13 14.18 34.66
C ALA A 43 15.38 15.30 33.92
N PHE A 44 14.67 14.92 32.85
CA PHE A 44 13.85 15.83 32.05
C PHE A 44 12.62 16.29 32.85
N VAL A 45 11.88 15.34 33.44
CA VAL A 45 10.71 15.63 34.28
C VAL A 45 11.10 16.55 35.44
N ARG A 46 12.22 16.27 36.13
CA ARG A 46 12.73 17.11 37.21
C ARG A 46 13.04 18.54 36.75
N THR A 47 13.58 18.68 35.54
CA THR A 47 13.87 20.00 34.96
C THR A 47 12.58 20.77 34.69
N LEU A 48 11.56 20.14 34.11
CA LEU A 48 10.25 20.77 33.89
C LEU A 48 9.56 21.18 35.20
N GLU A 49 9.60 20.31 36.24
CA GLU A 49 9.01 20.59 37.56
C GLU A 49 9.57 21.87 38.21
N VAL A 50 10.90 22.06 38.16
CA VAL A 50 11.56 23.22 38.76
C VAL A 50 11.19 24.52 38.04
N HIS A 51 10.96 24.44 36.72
CA HIS A 51 10.56 25.58 35.89
C HIS A 51 9.04 25.76 35.78
N GLN A 52 8.24 24.93 36.46
CA GLN A 52 6.77 24.96 36.45
C GLN A 52 6.15 24.82 35.05
N LEU A 53 6.77 24.01 34.20
CA LEU A 53 6.31 23.71 32.85
C LEU A 53 5.56 22.37 32.80
N SER A 54 4.54 22.28 31.94
CA SER A 54 3.72 21.05 31.76
C SER A 54 3.86 20.48 30.35
N LEU A 55 3.82 19.14 30.25
CA LEU A 55 3.79 18.39 28.99
C LEU A 55 2.45 18.53 28.23
N ASP A 56 1.43 19.14 28.83
CA ASP A 56 0.09 19.30 28.21
C ASP A 56 0.09 20.22 26.98
N HIS A 57 1.15 21.02 26.79
CA HIS A 57 1.30 21.97 25.69
C HIS A 57 2.65 21.79 24.97
N PRO A 58 2.84 20.68 24.23
CA PRO A 58 4.14 20.27 23.67
C PRO A 58 4.74 21.26 22.67
N GLU A 59 3.91 21.94 21.86
CA GLU A 59 4.38 22.90 20.86
C GLU A 59 5.04 24.14 21.47
N ALA A 60 4.63 24.54 22.68
CA ALA A 60 5.24 25.68 23.39
C ALA A 60 6.53 25.28 24.14
N LEU A 61 6.74 24.00 24.44
CA LEU A 61 7.90 23.53 25.20
C LEU A 61 9.19 23.57 24.38
N ALA A 62 9.14 23.29 23.08
CA ALA A 62 10.29 23.27 22.19
C ALA A 62 11.09 24.58 22.22
N ASP A 63 10.38 25.71 22.18
CA ASP A 63 10.98 27.05 22.18
C ASP A 63 11.59 27.45 23.53
N HIS A 64 11.07 26.88 24.63
CA HIS A 64 11.55 27.19 25.99
C HIS A 64 12.72 26.33 26.42
N LEU A 65 12.80 25.08 25.94
CA LEU A 65 13.78 24.07 26.38
C LEU A 65 15.25 24.52 26.32
N PRO A 66 15.74 25.16 25.23
CA PRO A 66 17.12 25.62 25.16
C PRO A 66 17.51 26.61 26.27
N THR A 67 16.53 27.37 26.77
CA THR A 67 16.72 28.42 27.78
C THR A 67 16.65 27.92 29.22
N LEU A 68 16.24 26.66 29.44
CA LEU A 68 16.11 26.10 30.78
C LEU A 68 17.47 25.83 31.43
N THR A 69 17.54 26.07 32.73
CA THR A 69 18.69 25.68 33.55
C THR A 69 18.45 24.30 34.16
N ILE A 70 19.41 23.39 34.02
CA ILE A 70 19.32 22.06 34.62
C ILE A 70 19.42 22.16 36.15
N PRO A 71 18.50 21.55 36.93
CA PRO A 71 18.52 21.59 38.40
C PRO A 71 19.83 21.09 39.01
N GLU A 72 20.26 21.68 40.13
CA GLU A 72 21.58 21.40 40.74
C GLU A 72 21.77 19.94 41.18
N ASP A 73 20.69 19.25 41.57
CA ASP A 73 20.70 17.82 41.89
C ASP A 73 20.97 16.95 40.65
N VAL A 74 20.30 17.25 39.53
CA VAL A 74 20.53 16.59 38.23
C VAL A 74 21.94 16.91 37.72
N ARG A 75 22.33 18.18 37.76
CA ARG A 75 23.63 18.67 37.31
C ARG A 75 24.80 17.98 38.01
N ARG A 76 24.70 17.77 39.33
CA ARG A 76 25.74 17.08 40.11
C ARG A 76 25.90 15.62 39.71
N GLU A 77 24.79 14.93 39.44
CA GLU A 77 24.81 13.53 39.01
C GLU A 77 25.41 13.41 37.61
N LEU A 78 25.01 14.29 36.67
CA LEU A 78 25.58 14.37 35.32
C LEU A 78 27.10 14.63 35.35
N ASP A 79 27.58 15.61 36.14
CA ASP A 79 29.00 15.92 36.23
C ASP A 79 29.80 14.73 36.79
N SER A 80 29.28 14.08 37.83
CA SER A 80 29.90 12.89 38.41
C SER A 80 30.01 11.72 37.43
N ALA A 81 29.08 11.59 36.49
CA ALA A 81 29.10 10.55 35.45
C ALA A 81 29.94 10.96 34.22
N PHE A 82 30.01 12.25 33.90
CA PHE A 82 30.69 12.80 32.74
C PHE A 82 32.21 12.88 32.90
N GLN A 83 32.72 13.35 34.05
CA GLN A 83 34.15 13.56 34.28
C GLN A 83 35.03 12.31 34.04
N PRO A 84 34.61 11.09 34.47
CA PRO A 84 35.37 9.87 34.17
C PRO A 84 35.49 9.58 32.67
N LEU A 85 34.39 9.72 31.91
CA LEU A 85 34.39 9.50 30.46
C LEU A 85 35.29 10.51 29.75
N LEU A 86 35.23 11.78 30.14
CA LEU A 86 36.06 12.82 29.55
C LEU A 86 37.54 12.57 29.81
N LYS A 87 37.90 12.08 31.00
CA LYS A 87 39.29 11.74 31.34
C LYS A 87 39.82 10.56 30.50
N GLU A 88 38.97 9.60 30.18
CA GLU A 88 39.36 8.38 29.46
C GLU A 88 39.37 8.58 27.93
N TYR A 89 38.33 9.17 27.37
CA TYR A 89 38.14 9.29 25.91
C TYR A 89 38.52 10.68 25.36
N GLY A 90 38.60 11.71 26.23
CA GLY A 90 38.91 13.09 25.87
C GLY A 90 37.75 13.89 25.27
N ALA A 91 36.71 13.20 24.79
CA ALA A 91 35.43 13.76 24.34
C ALA A 91 34.33 12.68 24.43
N VAL A 92 33.06 13.08 24.36
CA VAL A 92 31.90 12.17 24.33
C VAL A 92 31.00 12.44 23.11
N ALA A 93 30.16 11.47 22.78
CA ALA A 93 29.01 11.59 21.90
C ALA A 93 27.72 11.64 22.73
N VAL A 94 26.79 12.51 22.33
CA VAL A 94 25.46 12.66 22.92
C VAL A 94 24.43 12.26 21.88
N ARG A 95 23.58 11.28 22.19
CA ARG A 95 22.62 10.69 21.25
C ARG A 95 21.27 10.54 21.94
N SER A 96 20.18 10.95 21.30
CA SER A 96 18.84 10.61 21.79
C SER A 96 18.54 9.12 21.60
N SER A 97 17.69 8.60 22.50
CA SER A 97 17.21 7.23 22.52
C SER A 97 15.73 7.23 22.91
N SER A 98 14.85 6.99 21.94
CA SER A 98 13.40 6.87 22.15
C SER A 98 12.90 5.49 21.76
N GLU A 99 11.80 5.01 22.36
CA GLU A 99 11.08 3.82 21.86
C GLU A 99 10.48 4.06 20.47
N ALA A 100 10.09 5.30 20.15
CA ALA A 100 9.51 5.66 18.86
C ALA A 100 10.53 5.73 17.71
N GLU A 101 11.84 5.67 17.99
CA GLU A 101 12.90 5.69 16.97
C GLU A 101 13.02 4.37 16.19
N ASP A 102 12.75 3.24 16.86
CA ASP A 102 12.97 1.90 16.33
C ASP A 102 11.64 1.16 16.03
N LEU A 103 10.49 1.84 16.16
CA LEU A 103 9.18 1.31 15.74
C LEU A 103 9.10 1.23 14.20
N GLU A 104 8.72 0.06 13.68
CA GLU A 104 8.62 -0.16 12.23
C GLU A 104 7.64 0.81 11.56
N GLY A 105 8.17 1.60 10.62
CA GLY A 105 7.42 2.60 9.87
C GLY A 105 7.44 4.01 10.46
N ALA A 106 8.23 4.26 11.50
CA ALA A 106 8.63 5.60 11.90
C ALA A 106 9.92 5.98 11.13
N SER A 107 9.83 6.72 10.03
CA SER A 107 11.02 7.29 9.36
C SER A 107 11.59 8.46 10.15
N PHE A 108 12.01 8.23 11.39
CA PHE A 108 12.80 9.18 12.17
C PHE A 108 14.31 8.95 12.06
N ALA A 109 14.74 7.95 11.26
CA ALA A 109 16.15 7.79 10.91
C ALA A 109 16.69 9.11 10.33
N GLY A 110 17.54 9.79 11.10
CA GLY A 110 18.12 11.09 10.75
C GLY A 110 17.35 12.34 11.22
N GLN A 111 16.24 12.22 11.95
CA GLN A 111 15.52 13.36 12.55
C GLN A 111 15.90 13.64 14.01
N TYR A 112 16.62 12.72 14.64
CA TYR A 112 17.07 12.79 16.01
C TYR A 112 18.54 13.18 16.08
N GLU A 113 18.86 14.18 16.90
CA GLU A 113 20.17 14.82 16.88
C GLU A 113 21.24 13.94 17.55
N THR A 114 22.35 13.73 16.83
CA THR A 114 23.57 13.12 17.36
C THR A 114 24.66 14.18 17.35
N PHE A 115 25.22 14.45 18.51
CA PHE A 115 26.29 15.42 18.68
C PHE A 115 27.57 14.68 19.04
N LEU A 116 28.64 14.86 18.25
CA LEU A 116 29.95 14.28 18.55
C LEU A 116 30.90 15.37 19.05
N HIS A 117 31.99 14.93 19.68
CA HIS A 117 33.08 15.80 20.14
C HIS A 117 32.74 16.76 21.29
N ILE A 118 31.89 16.33 22.23
CA ILE A 118 31.54 17.15 23.40
C ILE A 118 32.64 17.05 24.45
N ARG A 119 33.24 18.18 24.83
CA ARG A 119 34.42 18.22 25.71
C ARG A 119 34.23 19.00 26.99
N ASP A 120 33.19 19.83 27.05
CA ASP A 120 32.90 20.62 28.24
C ASP A 120 31.51 20.33 28.80
N PHE A 121 31.38 20.56 30.10
CA PHE A 121 30.17 20.23 30.82
C PHE A 121 29.02 21.20 30.51
N GLN A 122 29.32 22.42 30.03
CA GLN A 122 28.27 23.36 29.63
C GLN A 122 27.65 22.92 28.30
N GLU A 123 28.49 22.56 27.34
CA GLU A 123 28.12 21.99 26.05
C GLU A 123 27.32 20.69 26.22
N LEU A 124 27.70 19.80 27.14
CA LEU A 124 26.90 18.61 27.47
C LEU A 124 25.46 18.98 27.88
N GLN A 125 25.30 19.99 28.74
CA GLN A 125 23.97 20.44 29.17
C GLN A 125 23.17 21.05 28.00
N ASP A 126 23.85 21.76 27.10
CA ASP A 126 23.21 22.36 25.94
C ASP A 126 22.75 21.30 24.92
N GLN A 127 23.59 20.30 24.62
CA GLN A 127 23.21 19.20 23.74
C GLN A 127 22.16 18.27 24.35
N LEU A 128 22.18 18.08 25.66
CA LEU A 128 21.13 17.34 26.36
C LEU A 128 19.75 18.01 26.18
N LYS A 129 19.69 19.34 26.30
CA LYS A 129 18.46 20.11 26.06
C LYS A 129 18.02 20.05 24.59
N ALA A 130 18.97 20.05 23.65
CA ALA A 130 18.69 19.90 22.23
C ALA A 130 18.06 18.54 21.91
N CYS A 131 18.62 17.45 22.45
CA CYS A 131 18.02 16.11 22.37
C CYS A 131 16.62 16.07 22.98
N TRP A 132 16.35 16.75 24.11
CA TRP A 132 14.99 16.83 24.66
C TRP A 132 14.04 17.65 23.80
N ALA A 133 14.52 18.70 23.12
CA ALA A 133 13.70 19.51 22.24
C ALA A 133 13.29 18.75 20.97
N SER A 134 14.10 17.79 20.50
CA SER A 134 13.85 17.08 19.25
C SER A 134 12.57 16.24 19.26
N ILE A 135 12.06 15.81 20.42
CA ILE A 135 10.78 15.09 20.53
C ILE A 135 9.57 15.97 20.17
N PHE A 136 9.72 17.28 20.29
CA PHE A 136 8.67 18.27 20.01
C PHE A 136 8.75 18.81 18.58
N ALA A 137 9.58 18.24 17.72
CA ALA A 137 9.63 18.63 16.32
C ALA A 137 8.25 18.38 15.65
N PRO A 138 7.77 19.27 14.76
CA PRO A 138 6.44 19.15 14.14
C PRO A 138 6.19 17.81 13.44
N SER A 139 7.23 17.21 12.85
CA SER A 139 7.17 15.88 12.23
C SER A 139 6.91 14.76 13.25
N VAL A 140 7.52 14.84 14.43
CA VAL A 140 7.35 13.86 15.52
C VAL A 140 5.98 14.00 16.16
N LEU A 141 5.53 15.22 16.46
CA LEU A 141 4.21 15.49 17.05
C LEU A 141 3.05 15.08 16.12
N HIS A 142 3.18 15.33 14.81
CA HIS A 142 2.19 14.90 13.82
C HIS A 142 2.05 13.36 13.79
N TYR A 143 3.17 12.65 13.81
CA TYR A 143 3.20 11.19 13.80
C TYR A 143 2.58 10.59 15.08
N LEU A 144 2.94 11.11 16.27
CA LEU A 144 2.38 10.66 17.54
C LEU A 144 0.85 10.82 17.58
N LYS A 145 0.35 11.93 17.02
CA LYS A 145 -1.09 12.19 16.87
C LYS A 145 -1.77 11.21 15.90
N GLN A 146 -1.11 10.80 14.83
CA GLN A 146 -1.63 9.79 13.89
C GLN A 146 -1.68 8.38 14.50
N MET A 147 -0.72 8.04 15.37
CA MET A 147 -0.65 6.73 16.03
C MET A 147 -1.49 6.63 17.31
N GLY A 148 -2.15 7.73 17.73
CA GLY A 148 -2.95 7.76 18.97
C GLY A 148 -2.12 7.58 20.25
N MET A 149 -0.81 7.86 20.19
CA MET A 149 0.10 7.75 21.33
C MET A 149 0.10 9.03 22.17
N ASP A 150 0.08 8.90 23.50
CA ASP A 150 0.10 10.03 24.42
C ASP A 150 1.54 10.54 24.62
N THR A 151 1.77 11.82 24.32
CA THR A 151 3.04 12.52 24.54
C THR A 151 3.54 12.46 25.98
N GLN A 152 2.66 12.23 26.96
CA GLN A 152 3.03 12.08 28.38
C GLN A 152 3.72 10.74 28.70
N THR A 153 3.65 9.76 27.79
CA THR A 153 4.09 8.37 28.05
C THR A 153 5.36 7.97 27.30
N LEU A 154 5.96 8.85 26.51
CA LEU A 154 7.16 8.52 25.73
C LEU A 154 8.42 8.53 26.59
N PRO A 155 9.08 7.38 26.80
CA PRO A 155 10.37 7.35 27.48
C PRO A 155 11.45 7.87 26.54
N MET A 156 12.02 9.05 26.85
CA MET A 156 13.21 9.56 26.16
C MET A 156 14.42 9.46 27.08
N GLY A 157 15.35 8.59 26.71
CA GLY A 157 16.71 8.57 27.25
C GLY A 157 17.64 9.40 26.37
N VAL A 158 18.71 9.93 26.97
CA VAL A 158 19.83 10.51 26.22
C VAL A 158 21.09 9.74 26.58
N ILE A 159 21.70 9.12 25.59
CA ILE A 159 22.94 8.36 25.71
C ILE A 159 24.12 9.34 25.69
N VAL A 160 24.99 9.24 26.69
CA VAL A 160 26.29 9.91 26.74
C VAL A 160 27.37 8.84 26.74
N GLN A 161 28.11 8.75 25.63
CA GLN A 161 29.06 7.66 25.37
C GLN A 161 30.44 8.21 25.03
N GLY A 162 31.52 7.57 25.48
CA GLY A 162 32.88 7.94 25.10
C GLY A 162 33.07 7.99 23.57
N LEU A 163 33.69 9.06 23.07
CA LEU A 163 33.96 9.21 21.63
C LEU A 163 35.22 8.43 21.26
N VAL A 164 35.06 7.34 20.51
CA VAL A 164 36.18 6.55 19.96
C VAL A 164 36.89 7.35 18.88
N ARG A 165 38.23 7.46 18.96
CA ARG A 165 39.03 8.15 17.93
C ARG A 165 39.30 7.19 16.78
N SER A 166 38.26 6.90 16.00
CA SER A 166 38.33 5.84 15.02
C SER A 166 39.21 6.20 13.83
N GLU A 167 40.11 5.27 13.48
CA GLU A 167 40.86 5.28 12.22
C GLU A 167 39.96 4.84 11.07
N VAL A 168 39.08 3.88 11.35
CA VAL A 168 38.11 3.28 10.41
C VAL A 168 36.81 3.03 11.16
N SER A 169 35.69 3.29 10.52
CA SER A 169 34.36 3.03 11.08
C SER A 169 33.36 2.71 9.97
N GLY A 170 32.21 2.20 10.36
CA GLY A 170 31.22 1.76 9.39
C GLY A 170 30.03 1.04 9.99
N VAL A 171 29.32 0.32 9.11
CA VAL A 171 28.14 -0.48 9.43
C VAL A 171 28.33 -1.91 8.96
N ALA A 172 27.85 -2.86 9.76
CA ALA A 172 27.88 -4.29 9.45
C ALA A 172 26.48 -4.89 9.62
N PHE A 173 25.99 -5.54 8.58
CA PHE A 173 24.71 -6.23 8.56
C PHE A 173 24.93 -7.73 8.68
N SER A 174 24.26 -8.37 9.64
CA SER A 174 24.34 -9.83 9.82
C SER A 174 23.65 -10.62 8.70
N THR A 175 22.81 -9.96 7.90
CA THR A 175 22.14 -10.48 6.71
C THR A 175 22.35 -9.49 5.58
N HIS A 176 22.60 -9.97 4.36
CA HIS A 176 22.82 -9.08 3.22
C HIS A 176 21.55 -8.24 2.92
N PRO A 177 21.55 -6.91 3.06
CA PRO A 177 20.34 -6.08 3.01
C PRO A 177 19.67 -5.99 1.63
N VAL A 178 20.43 -6.18 0.54
CA VAL A 178 19.90 -6.18 -0.84
C VAL A 178 19.34 -7.54 -1.27
N THR A 179 20.03 -8.64 -0.96
CA THR A 179 19.64 -9.99 -1.39
C THR A 179 18.83 -10.77 -0.35
N SER A 180 18.83 -10.29 0.90
CA SER A 180 18.30 -10.96 2.09
C SER A 180 18.93 -12.32 2.37
N ASP A 181 20.18 -12.57 1.94
CA ASP A 181 20.89 -13.82 2.25
C ASP A 181 21.44 -13.81 3.69
N SER A 182 20.84 -14.63 4.57
CA SER A 182 21.20 -14.75 5.99
C SER A 182 22.53 -15.48 6.22
N ARG A 183 23.13 -16.05 5.17
CA ARG A 183 24.42 -16.76 5.24
C ARG A 183 25.60 -15.84 4.99
N GLU A 184 25.35 -14.56 4.72
CA GLU A 184 26.36 -13.57 4.37
C GLU A 184 26.29 -12.35 5.30
N VAL A 185 27.44 -11.93 5.82
CA VAL A 185 27.61 -10.65 6.54
C VAL A 185 28.10 -9.61 5.55
N MET A 186 27.41 -8.47 5.47
CA MET A 186 27.81 -7.33 4.63
C MET A 186 28.41 -6.23 5.49
N ILE A 187 29.61 -5.75 5.16
CA ILE A 187 30.34 -4.73 5.92
C ILE A 187 30.64 -3.55 4.99
N ASN A 188 30.22 -2.35 5.37
CA ASN A 188 30.62 -1.09 4.74
C ASN A 188 31.55 -0.34 5.69
N ALA A 189 32.77 0.02 5.25
CA ALA A 189 33.72 0.76 6.08
C ALA A 189 34.48 1.85 5.31
N SER A 190 34.75 2.96 6.00
CA SER A 190 35.57 4.07 5.49
C SER A 190 36.45 4.66 6.60
N TYR A 191 37.39 5.52 6.23
CA TYR A 191 38.31 6.14 7.17
C TYR A 191 37.63 7.22 8.04
N GLY A 192 38.07 7.32 9.29
CA GLY A 192 37.61 8.32 10.26
C GLY A 192 36.35 7.89 11.03
N LEU A 193 35.56 8.87 11.48
CA LEU A 193 34.32 8.73 12.24
C LEU A 193 33.15 8.28 11.35
N GLY A 194 32.23 7.50 11.93
CA GLY A 194 31.18 6.80 11.19
C GLY A 194 30.10 7.69 10.58
N GLU A 195 30.05 8.96 10.98
CA GLU A 195 29.05 9.94 10.50
C GLU A 195 29.03 10.05 8.97
N ALA A 196 30.19 10.02 8.30
CA ALA A 196 30.27 10.11 6.85
C ALA A 196 29.61 8.92 6.13
N VAL A 197 29.75 7.72 6.68
CA VAL A 197 29.18 6.48 6.13
C VAL A 197 27.67 6.46 6.35
N VAL A 198 27.22 6.78 7.57
CA VAL A 198 25.79 6.78 7.92
C VAL A 198 25.01 7.89 7.19
N SER A 199 25.64 9.05 6.95
CA SER A 199 25.02 10.17 6.20
C SER A 199 25.11 10.05 4.68
N GLY A 200 25.74 8.99 4.14
CA GLY A 200 25.91 8.78 2.70
C GLY A 200 26.82 9.79 2.01
N ARG A 201 27.68 10.49 2.76
CA ARG A 201 28.59 11.53 2.23
C ARG A 201 29.90 10.96 1.65
N VAL A 202 30.14 9.66 1.79
CA VAL A 202 31.31 8.96 1.29
C VAL A 202 30.90 7.63 0.66
N THR A 203 31.64 7.18 -0.36
CA THR A 203 31.52 5.81 -0.89
C THR A 203 32.48 4.88 -0.12
N PRO A 204 32.00 4.04 0.80
CA PRO A 204 32.85 3.15 1.61
C PRO A 204 33.34 1.94 0.80
N ASP A 205 34.35 1.24 1.33
CA ASP A 205 34.66 -0.11 0.88
C ASP A 205 33.57 -1.08 1.36
N LEU A 206 33.23 -2.05 0.52
CA LEU A 206 32.21 -3.06 0.77
C LEU A 206 32.84 -4.45 0.84
N TRP A 207 32.58 -5.18 1.91
CA TRP A 207 32.91 -6.60 2.05
C TRP A 207 31.66 -7.45 2.20
N THR A 208 31.65 -8.61 1.56
CA THR A 208 30.68 -9.68 1.79
C THR A 208 31.43 -10.89 2.32
N VAL A 209 31.06 -11.37 3.51
CA VAL A 209 31.70 -12.50 4.20
C VAL A 209 30.70 -13.64 4.34
N LYS A 210 31.03 -14.81 3.83
CA LYS A 210 30.20 -16.01 4.04
C LYS A 210 30.40 -16.58 5.43
N LYS A 211 29.32 -16.76 6.21
CA LYS A 211 29.38 -17.26 7.61
C LYS A 211 29.98 -18.67 7.71
N ASP A 212 29.68 -19.55 6.75
CA ASP A 212 30.10 -20.96 6.78
C ASP A 212 31.61 -21.15 6.50
N SER A 213 32.10 -20.45 5.49
CA SER A 213 33.41 -20.64 4.89
C SER A 213 34.38 -19.53 5.25
N HIS A 214 33.88 -18.43 5.82
CA HIS A 214 34.62 -17.20 6.08
C HIS A 214 35.30 -16.64 4.82
N HIS A 215 34.74 -16.95 3.64
CA HIS A 215 35.23 -16.42 2.38
C HIS A 215 34.86 -14.94 2.26
N ILE A 216 35.86 -14.11 1.92
CA ILE A 216 35.73 -12.66 1.80
C ILE A 216 35.70 -12.27 0.33
N GLN A 217 34.64 -11.58 -0.08
CA GLN A 217 34.58 -10.81 -1.32
C GLN A 217 34.67 -9.32 -0.97
N VAL A 218 35.38 -8.54 -1.79
CA VAL A 218 35.57 -7.10 -1.55
C VAL A 218 35.32 -6.29 -2.81
N GLU A 219 34.63 -5.17 -2.65
CA GLU A 219 34.39 -4.14 -3.65
C GLU A 219 34.95 -2.81 -3.11
N PRO A 220 36.08 -2.32 -3.66
CA PRO A 220 36.71 -1.11 -3.15
C PRO A 220 35.89 0.14 -3.49
N GLY A 221 35.67 0.99 -2.49
CA GLY A 221 35.04 2.29 -2.62
C GLY A 221 36.05 3.42 -2.84
N SER A 222 35.58 4.55 -3.36
CA SER A 222 36.40 5.72 -3.68
C SER A 222 36.87 6.52 -2.45
N LYS A 223 36.19 6.38 -1.30
CA LYS A 223 36.59 6.93 0.02
C LYS A 223 37.06 8.38 -0.07
N GLU A 224 36.30 9.24 -0.76
CA GLU A 224 36.78 10.56 -1.19
C GLU A 224 37.07 11.50 -0.01
N VAL A 225 36.33 11.32 1.08
CA VAL A 225 36.40 12.13 2.30
C VAL A 225 36.49 11.25 3.53
N GLN A 226 37.06 11.82 4.59
CA GLN A 226 37.19 11.20 5.90
C GLN A 226 36.93 12.27 6.99
N VAL A 227 36.33 11.84 8.10
CA VAL A 227 35.89 12.73 9.17
C VAL A 227 36.70 12.46 10.43
N TYR A 228 37.32 13.48 11.01
CA TYR A 228 38.11 13.33 12.24
C TYR A 228 37.79 14.40 13.28
N PRO A 229 37.93 14.08 14.57
CA PRO A 229 37.94 15.07 15.62
C PRO A 229 39.26 15.87 15.62
N ASP A 230 39.19 17.20 15.57
CA ASP A 230 40.33 18.10 15.76
C ASP A 230 40.18 18.96 17.04
N GLU A 231 41.04 19.97 17.25
CA GLU A 231 40.97 20.80 18.46
C GLU A 231 39.75 21.74 18.52
N ASN A 232 39.06 21.97 17.39
CA ASN A 232 37.94 22.89 17.24
C ASN A 232 36.60 22.20 16.91
N GLY A 233 36.57 20.86 16.83
CA GLY A 233 35.35 20.09 16.57
C GLY A 233 35.56 18.92 15.60
N ILE A 234 34.54 18.63 14.80
CA ILE A 234 34.57 17.60 13.77
C ILE A 234 34.95 18.24 12.44
N LYS A 235 35.93 17.67 11.73
CA LYS A 235 36.36 18.16 10.43
C LYS A 235 36.28 17.08 9.37
N THR A 236 35.62 17.41 8.26
CA THR A 236 35.66 16.62 7.02
C THR A 236 36.85 17.07 6.19
N VAL A 237 37.72 16.15 5.82
CA VAL A 237 38.88 16.39 4.95
C VAL A 237 38.87 15.41 3.79
N GLU A 238 39.45 15.82 2.67
CA GLU A 238 39.70 14.89 1.56
C GLU A 238 40.68 13.80 1.99
N THR A 239 40.36 12.55 1.65
CA THR A 239 41.25 11.41 1.86
C THR A 239 42.44 11.54 0.92
N PRO A 240 43.70 11.40 1.39
CA PRO A 240 44.87 11.40 0.53
C PRO A 240 44.75 10.36 -0.59
N VAL A 241 45.15 10.72 -1.81
CA VAL A 241 45.01 9.85 -3.01
C VAL A 241 45.60 8.46 -2.80
N GLN A 242 46.74 8.38 -2.11
CA GLN A 242 47.41 7.10 -1.77
C GLN A 242 46.59 6.18 -0.86
N ASP A 243 45.68 6.73 -0.06
CA ASP A 243 44.86 5.98 0.90
C ASP A 243 43.49 5.62 0.29
N ARG A 244 43.02 6.35 -0.73
CA ARG A 244 41.81 6.01 -1.50
C ARG A 244 41.94 4.68 -2.24
N GLU A 245 43.12 4.38 -2.77
CA GLU A 245 43.41 3.11 -3.46
C GLU A 245 43.63 1.92 -2.52
N ARG A 246 43.72 2.16 -1.21
CA ARG A 246 43.88 1.11 -0.19
C ARG A 246 42.52 0.73 0.38
N LEU A 247 42.38 -0.54 0.77
CA LEU A 247 41.24 -1.01 1.54
C LEU A 247 41.32 -0.47 2.97
N SER A 248 40.20 0.02 3.49
CA SER A 248 40.12 0.61 4.83
C SER A 248 40.27 -0.42 5.95
N LEU A 249 39.88 -1.68 5.73
CA LEU A 249 40.06 -2.78 6.68
C LEU A 249 41.00 -3.85 6.12
N LYS A 250 41.76 -4.49 7.02
CA LYS A 250 42.55 -5.70 6.72
C LYS A 250 41.67 -6.94 6.87
N ASP A 251 41.97 -8.01 6.14
CA ASP A 251 41.19 -9.27 6.17
C ASP A 251 40.94 -9.82 7.58
N HIS A 252 41.91 -9.73 8.49
CA HIS A 252 41.71 -10.20 9.87
C HIS A 252 40.70 -9.35 10.65
N GLN A 253 40.66 -8.03 10.40
CA GLN A 253 39.69 -7.12 11.00
C GLN A 253 38.29 -7.36 10.43
N VAL A 254 38.19 -7.62 9.13
CA VAL A 254 36.92 -8.01 8.46
C VAL A 254 36.37 -9.29 9.08
N LEU A 255 37.20 -10.32 9.25
CA LEU A 255 36.80 -11.59 9.87
C LEU A 255 36.45 -11.47 11.34
N GLU A 256 37.18 -10.62 12.08
CA GLU A 256 36.86 -10.33 13.48
C GLU A 256 35.51 -9.63 13.62
N LEU A 257 35.26 -8.62 12.78
CA LEU A 257 33.99 -7.90 12.76
C LEU A 257 32.83 -8.79 12.31
N ALA A 258 33.02 -9.66 11.31
CA ALA A 258 32.00 -10.61 10.88
C ALA A 258 31.58 -11.54 12.02
N ARG A 259 32.56 -12.17 12.69
CA ARG A 259 32.30 -13.00 13.88
C ARG A 259 31.65 -12.23 15.03
N MET A 260 32.05 -10.96 15.22
CA MET A 260 31.42 -10.10 16.23
C MET A 260 29.95 -9.83 15.88
N THR A 261 29.66 -9.55 14.61
CA THR A 261 28.31 -9.29 14.11
C THR A 261 27.42 -10.52 14.25
N GLU A 262 27.95 -11.72 13.94
CA GLU A 262 27.27 -13.00 14.19
C GLU A 262 26.96 -13.22 15.68
N ARG A 263 27.92 -12.90 16.57
CA ARG A 263 27.70 -13.01 18.02
C ARG A 263 26.65 -12.02 18.53
N VAL A 264 26.55 -10.85 17.91
CA VAL A 264 25.50 -9.86 18.21
C VAL A 264 24.14 -10.36 17.72
N GLU A 265 24.07 -10.92 16.51
CA GLU A 265 22.87 -11.58 15.97
C GLU A 265 22.38 -12.71 16.88
N GLU A 266 23.27 -13.60 17.31
CA GLU A 266 22.95 -14.68 18.26
C GLU A 266 22.41 -14.15 19.59
N LEU A 267 22.95 -13.03 20.07
CA LEU A 267 22.57 -12.42 21.34
C LEU A 267 21.15 -11.81 21.28
N PHE A 268 20.81 -11.16 20.18
CA PHE A 268 19.49 -10.53 19.99
C PHE A 268 18.44 -11.50 19.43
N GLY A 269 18.87 -12.59 18.80
CA GLY A 269 17.99 -13.63 18.26
C GLY A 269 17.28 -13.24 16.95
N HIS A 270 17.71 -12.16 16.30
CA HIS A 270 17.23 -11.67 15.01
C HIS A 270 18.37 -11.01 14.23
N SER A 271 18.20 -10.77 12.92
CA SER A 271 19.21 -10.06 12.12
C SER A 271 19.49 -8.64 12.63
N VAL A 272 20.75 -8.22 12.59
CA VAL A 272 21.22 -6.96 13.18
C VAL A 272 22.01 -6.09 12.19
N ASP A 273 21.81 -4.78 12.30
CA ASP A 273 22.64 -3.71 11.76
C ASP A 273 23.47 -3.13 12.90
N THR A 274 24.80 -3.24 12.78
CA THR A 274 25.77 -2.89 13.82
C THR A 274 26.68 -1.77 13.35
N GLU A 275 26.66 -0.64 14.06
CA GLU A 275 27.65 0.44 13.87
C GLU A 275 28.92 0.11 14.65
N PHE A 276 30.09 0.25 14.01
CA PHE A 276 31.38 -0.08 14.62
C PHE A 276 32.45 0.97 14.37
N ALA A 277 33.49 0.92 15.19
CA ALA A 277 34.69 1.74 15.07
C ALA A 277 35.95 0.94 15.42
N TRP A 278 37.04 1.23 14.73
CA TRP A 278 38.38 0.73 15.01
C TRP A 278 39.28 1.85 15.51
N GLU A 279 39.89 1.65 16.68
CA GLU A 279 40.98 2.48 17.21
C GLU A 279 42.23 1.61 17.33
N GLY A 280 43.17 1.75 16.38
CA GLY A 280 44.25 0.79 16.20
C GLY A 280 43.72 -0.63 15.91
N ASP A 281 44.18 -1.62 16.68
CA ASP A 281 43.72 -3.01 16.58
C ASP A 281 42.54 -3.33 17.53
N ARG A 282 41.82 -2.32 18.04
CA ARG A 282 40.67 -2.51 18.93
C ARG A 282 39.36 -2.20 18.21
N LEU A 283 38.47 -3.19 18.16
CA LEU A 283 37.10 -3.06 17.70
C LEU A 283 36.21 -2.51 18.83
N TYR A 284 35.37 -1.53 18.50
CA TYR A 284 34.31 -1.02 19.34
C TYR A 284 32.95 -1.12 18.63
N LEU A 285 31.92 -1.60 19.34
CA LEU A 285 30.53 -1.58 18.89
C LEU A 285 29.87 -0.30 19.40
N LEU A 286 29.48 0.57 18.47
CA LEU A 286 28.88 1.87 18.78
C LEU A 286 27.35 1.79 18.89
N GLN A 287 26.74 0.80 18.22
CA GLN A 287 25.31 0.58 18.23
C GLN A 287 24.92 -0.76 17.61
N ALA A 288 23.74 -1.28 17.95
CA ALA A 288 23.09 -2.39 17.26
C ALA A 288 21.58 -2.12 17.13
N ARG A 289 20.99 -2.43 15.97
CA ARG A 289 19.54 -2.34 15.67
C ARG A 289 19.07 -3.58 14.90
N PRO A 290 17.77 -3.94 14.94
CA PRO A 290 17.22 -4.94 14.04
C PRO A 290 17.30 -4.48 12.57
N VAL A 291 17.58 -5.41 11.64
CA VAL A 291 17.46 -5.14 10.19
C VAL A 291 16.00 -5.22 9.80
N THR A 292 15.37 -4.06 9.56
CA THR A 292 13.95 -3.97 9.15
C THR A 292 13.75 -4.17 7.64
N ALA A 293 14.82 -4.13 6.85
CA ALA A 293 14.79 -4.43 5.42
C ALA A 293 15.04 -5.91 5.15
N GLY A 294 13.97 -6.69 5.07
CA GLY A 294 14.03 -8.06 4.55
C GLY A 294 14.19 -9.14 5.61
N VAL A 295 13.30 -9.15 6.61
CA VAL A 295 13.04 -10.34 7.45
C VAL A 295 12.89 -11.56 6.53
N THR A 296 13.81 -12.50 6.65
CA THR A 296 13.72 -13.81 6.01
C THR A 296 12.58 -14.59 6.66
N GLU A 297 11.88 -15.40 5.87
CA GLU A 297 10.77 -16.28 6.29
C GLU A 297 11.17 -17.35 7.35
N GLU A 298 12.41 -17.34 7.85
CA GLU A 298 12.97 -18.37 8.76
C GLU A 298 12.57 -18.21 10.23
N GLU A 299 12.05 -17.05 10.66
CA GLU A 299 11.44 -16.86 11.99
C GLU A 299 9.91 -17.04 11.99
N ALA A 300 9.30 -17.33 10.83
CA ALA A 300 7.86 -17.59 10.76
C ALA A 300 7.53 -18.91 11.45
N GLU A 301 6.51 -18.90 12.32
CA GLU A 301 5.91 -20.14 12.82
C GLU A 301 5.68 -21.11 11.65
N PRO A 302 5.94 -22.42 11.83
CA PRO A 302 5.88 -23.38 10.74
C PRO A 302 4.50 -23.34 10.08
N LEU A 303 4.45 -22.85 8.84
CA LEU A 303 3.23 -22.73 8.07
C LEU A 303 2.60 -24.10 7.84
N SER A 304 1.27 -24.17 7.98
CA SER A 304 0.49 -25.36 7.62
C SER A 304 0.55 -25.63 6.11
N GLU A 305 0.18 -26.84 5.68
CA GLU A 305 0.09 -27.17 4.24
C GLU A 305 -0.90 -26.24 3.51
N PHE A 306 -2.01 -25.89 4.18
CA PHE A 306 -2.98 -24.93 3.65
C PHE A 306 -2.34 -23.56 3.44
N GLN A 307 -1.66 -23.01 4.45
CA GLN A 307 -1.01 -21.71 4.39
C GLN A 307 0.10 -21.65 3.32
N ARG A 308 0.92 -22.70 3.21
CA ARG A 308 1.95 -22.81 2.15
C ARG A 308 1.36 -22.84 0.74
N SER A 309 0.14 -23.37 0.59
CA SER A 309 -0.55 -23.36 -0.70
C SER A 309 -1.01 -21.96 -1.12
N LEU A 310 -1.18 -21.03 -0.16
CA LEU A 310 -1.58 -19.65 -0.39
C LEU A 310 -0.38 -18.74 -0.67
N LEU A 311 0.75 -18.99 -0.02
CA LEU A 311 1.90 -18.09 -0.04
C LEU A 311 2.90 -18.46 -1.13
N LEU A 312 3.46 -17.42 -1.76
CA LEU A 312 4.50 -17.53 -2.78
C LEU A 312 5.86 -17.74 -2.11
N THR A 313 6.41 -18.94 -2.22
CA THR A 313 7.64 -19.30 -1.51
C THR A 313 8.88 -18.75 -2.20
N GLU A 314 9.98 -18.66 -1.47
CA GLU A 314 11.27 -18.27 -2.04
C GLU A 314 11.71 -19.17 -3.21
N SER A 315 11.49 -20.48 -3.10
CA SER A 315 11.84 -21.42 -4.17
C SER A 315 11.05 -21.15 -5.46
N GLU A 316 9.76 -20.82 -5.35
CA GLU A 316 8.90 -20.49 -6.49
C GLU A 316 9.29 -19.14 -7.10
N ARG A 317 9.64 -18.14 -6.28
CA ARG A 317 10.14 -16.83 -6.76
C ARG A 317 11.44 -16.94 -7.55
N LYS A 318 12.30 -17.89 -7.18
CA LYS A 318 13.59 -18.13 -7.86
C LYS A 318 13.46 -19.06 -9.07
N GLY A 319 12.47 -19.98 -9.06
CA GLY A 319 12.33 -21.03 -10.07
C GLY A 319 11.38 -20.71 -11.23
N ASP A 320 10.31 -19.97 -10.97
CA ASP A 320 9.18 -19.79 -11.90
C ASP A 320 8.94 -18.30 -12.23
N PHE A 321 8.19 -18.05 -13.31
CA PHE A 321 7.76 -16.70 -13.67
C PHE A 321 6.44 -16.35 -13.00
N TRP A 322 6.43 -15.28 -12.21
CA TRP A 322 5.24 -14.77 -11.53
C TRP A 322 5.05 -13.30 -11.82
N ILE A 323 3.83 -12.87 -12.13
CA ILE A 323 3.50 -11.47 -12.40
C ILE A 323 2.52 -10.95 -11.33
N PHE A 324 2.76 -9.74 -10.85
CA PHE A 324 1.89 -9.06 -9.90
C PHE A 324 0.59 -8.65 -10.59
N MET A 325 -0.56 -9.05 -10.04
CA MET A 325 -1.89 -8.74 -10.61
C MET A 325 -2.41 -7.36 -10.18
N GLU A 326 -1.61 -6.31 -10.32
CA GLU A 326 -1.97 -4.96 -9.84
C GLU A 326 -3.26 -4.43 -10.48
N ASP A 327 -3.44 -4.66 -11.78
CA ASP A 327 -4.59 -4.16 -12.53
C ASP A 327 -5.91 -4.87 -12.21
N HIS A 328 -5.84 -6.05 -11.57
CA HIS A 328 -7.02 -6.84 -11.18
C HIS A 328 -7.34 -6.69 -9.70
N ILE A 329 -6.34 -6.89 -8.83
CA ILE A 329 -6.47 -6.76 -7.37
C ILE A 329 -5.23 -6.04 -6.84
N SER A 330 -5.33 -4.72 -6.71
CA SER A 330 -4.26 -3.86 -6.19
C SER A 330 -4.20 -3.78 -4.67
N GLU A 331 -5.24 -4.28 -4.00
CA GLU A 331 -5.37 -4.26 -2.54
C GLU A 331 -4.43 -5.26 -1.86
N ILE A 332 -4.09 -4.93 -0.61
CA ILE A 332 -3.34 -5.85 0.26
C ILE A 332 -4.33 -6.78 0.94
N LEU A 333 -4.17 -8.07 0.64
CA LEU A 333 -4.99 -9.15 1.17
C LEU A 333 -4.59 -9.47 2.60
N SER A 334 -5.57 -9.57 3.48
CA SER A 334 -5.38 -10.18 4.80
C SER A 334 -5.17 -11.70 4.67
N PRO A 335 -4.66 -12.37 5.71
CA PRO A 335 -4.61 -13.85 5.76
C PRO A 335 -5.95 -14.52 5.44
N LEU A 336 -7.06 -13.97 5.96
CA LEU A 336 -8.38 -14.49 5.69
C LEU A 336 -8.84 -14.20 4.26
N ASP A 337 -8.58 -12.99 3.72
CA ASP A 337 -8.87 -12.68 2.30
C ASP A 337 -8.18 -13.71 1.37
N ALA A 338 -6.88 -13.94 1.59
CA ALA A 338 -6.10 -14.90 0.82
C ALA A 338 -6.64 -16.33 0.93
N SER A 339 -7.11 -16.71 2.13
CA SER A 339 -7.67 -18.04 2.41
C SER A 339 -8.95 -18.34 1.63
N PHE A 340 -9.74 -17.32 1.28
CA PHE A 340 -10.94 -17.49 0.45
C PHE A 340 -10.65 -17.31 -1.04
N LEU A 341 -9.87 -16.30 -1.40
CA LEU A 341 -9.68 -15.89 -2.79
C LEU A 341 -8.86 -16.89 -3.59
N ILE A 342 -7.71 -17.35 -3.07
CA ILE A 342 -6.80 -18.23 -3.81
C ILE A 342 -7.45 -19.59 -4.12
N PRO A 343 -8.09 -20.29 -3.15
CA PRO A 343 -8.78 -21.53 -3.45
C PRO A 343 -9.96 -21.34 -4.43
N ALA A 344 -10.61 -20.17 -4.42
CA ALA A 344 -11.68 -19.86 -5.36
C ALA A 344 -11.17 -19.70 -6.80
N PHE A 345 -10.05 -19.04 -7.01
CA PHE A 345 -9.38 -18.95 -8.32
C PHE A 345 -8.92 -20.32 -8.83
N LYS A 346 -8.34 -21.13 -7.95
CA LYS A 346 -7.98 -22.50 -8.27
C LYS A 346 -9.21 -23.33 -8.67
N GLY A 347 -10.31 -23.21 -7.92
CA GLY A 347 -11.58 -23.88 -8.22
C GLY A 347 -12.19 -23.46 -9.56
N ALA A 348 -12.03 -22.21 -9.95
CA ALA A 348 -12.52 -21.69 -11.23
C ALA A 348 -11.75 -22.19 -12.46
N SER A 349 -10.55 -22.77 -12.28
CA SER A 349 -9.73 -23.28 -13.41
C SER A 349 -10.46 -24.33 -14.26
N GLY A 350 -11.41 -25.08 -13.68
CA GLY A 350 -12.22 -26.04 -14.46
C GLY A 350 -13.16 -25.38 -15.48
N VAL A 351 -13.57 -24.12 -15.27
CA VAL A 351 -14.37 -23.36 -16.25
C VAL A 351 -13.55 -23.10 -17.51
N PHE A 352 -12.29 -22.69 -17.33
CA PHE A 352 -11.35 -22.41 -18.42
C PHE A 352 -11.17 -23.65 -19.30
N GLU A 353 -10.92 -24.81 -18.68
CA GLU A 353 -10.83 -26.09 -19.37
C GLU A 353 -12.12 -26.44 -20.12
N SER A 354 -13.28 -26.23 -19.49
CA SER A 354 -14.58 -26.54 -20.08
C SER A 354 -14.81 -25.78 -21.39
N PHE A 355 -14.31 -24.54 -21.49
CA PHE A 355 -14.37 -23.70 -22.68
C PHE A 355 -13.13 -23.79 -23.60
N GLY A 356 -12.11 -24.57 -23.25
CA GLY A 356 -10.91 -24.76 -24.07
C GLY A 356 -9.86 -23.65 -23.93
N PHE A 357 -9.90 -22.88 -22.85
CA PHE A 357 -8.80 -21.99 -22.45
C PHE A 357 -7.65 -22.80 -21.82
N PRO A 358 -6.40 -22.31 -21.90
CA PRO A 358 -5.27 -22.94 -21.19
C PRO A 358 -5.59 -23.09 -19.71
N SER A 359 -5.27 -24.25 -19.14
CA SER A 359 -5.60 -24.54 -17.75
C SER A 359 -4.57 -23.95 -16.80
N GLN A 360 -5.08 -23.53 -15.64
CA GLN A 360 -4.38 -23.05 -14.43
C GLN A 360 -4.08 -21.55 -14.37
N LEU A 361 -4.91 -20.86 -13.59
CA LEU A 361 -4.55 -19.62 -12.91
C LEU A 361 -3.82 -19.99 -11.61
N ASN A 362 -2.52 -20.32 -11.70
CA ASN A 362 -1.73 -20.50 -10.49
C ASN A 362 -1.57 -19.14 -9.83
N THR A 363 -2.12 -18.98 -8.62
CA THR A 363 -2.18 -17.68 -7.92
C THR A 363 -1.75 -17.84 -6.48
N LYS A 364 -0.91 -16.92 -6.01
CA LYS A 364 -0.31 -16.95 -4.68
C LYS A 364 -0.07 -15.54 -4.16
N VAL A 365 0.14 -15.41 -2.85
CA VAL A 365 0.34 -14.13 -2.18
C VAL A 365 1.78 -13.96 -1.72
N PHE A 366 2.35 -12.78 -1.98
CA PHE A 366 3.63 -12.33 -1.46
C PHE A 366 3.46 -10.96 -0.81
N LYS A 367 3.79 -10.82 0.48
CA LYS A 367 3.57 -9.59 1.27
C LYS A 367 2.17 -8.98 1.08
N GLY A 368 1.14 -9.82 1.14
CA GLY A 368 -0.27 -9.44 0.94
C GLY A 368 -0.66 -9.07 -0.51
N ARG A 369 0.27 -9.13 -1.48
CA ARG A 369 0.00 -8.86 -2.90
C ARG A 369 -0.19 -10.14 -3.69
N LEU A 370 -1.14 -10.13 -4.62
CA LEU A 370 -1.53 -11.30 -5.38
C LEU A 370 -0.71 -11.43 -6.68
N TYR A 371 -0.02 -12.55 -6.83
CA TYR A 371 0.78 -12.90 -8.00
C TYR A 371 0.13 -14.06 -8.75
N THR A 372 0.29 -14.08 -10.06
CA THR A 372 -0.09 -15.23 -10.90
C THR A 372 1.07 -15.73 -11.75
N SER A 373 1.13 -17.04 -11.95
CA SER A 373 2.04 -17.67 -12.90
C SER A 373 1.21 -18.13 -14.11
N PRO A 374 1.29 -17.42 -15.25
CA PRO A 374 0.56 -17.80 -16.46
C PRO A 374 1.11 -19.10 -17.07
N SER A 375 0.22 -19.96 -17.57
CA SER A 375 0.62 -21.13 -18.35
C SER A 375 0.95 -20.74 -19.79
N VAL A 376 2.01 -21.34 -20.35
CA VAL A 376 2.35 -21.18 -21.77
C VAL A 376 1.52 -22.17 -22.58
N PRO A 377 0.70 -21.75 -23.55
CA PRO A 377 -0.07 -22.67 -24.38
C PRO A 377 0.86 -23.64 -25.14
N GLU A 378 0.60 -24.95 -25.05
CA GLU A 378 1.32 -25.98 -25.80
C GLU A 378 0.85 -26.12 -27.26
N GLU A 379 -0.39 -25.71 -27.56
CA GLU A 379 -1.02 -25.80 -28.88
C GLU A 379 -0.93 -24.48 -29.68
N ASP A 380 -1.05 -24.58 -31.01
CA ASP A 380 -1.14 -23.40 -31.89
C ASP A 380 -2.38 -22.55 -31.52
N GLN A 381 -2.14 -21.24 -31.31
CA GLN A 381 -3.17 -20.28 -30.90
C GLN A 381 -4.41 -20.30 -31.80
N LYS A 382 -4.27 -20.52 -33.12
CA LYS A 382 -5.43 -20.55 -34.03
C LYS A 382 -6.33 -21.74 -33.77
N ILE A 383 -5.74 -22.91 -33.56
CA ILE A 383 -6.48 -24.15 -33.27
C ILE A 383 -7.21 -24.01 -31.93
N GLN A 384 -6.57 -23.37 -30.96
CA GLN A 384 -7.17 -23.11 -29.66
C GLN A 384 -8.35 -22.14 -29.74
N MET A 385 -8.21 -21.04 -30.50
CA MET A 385 -9.30 -20.08 -30.74
C MET A 385 -10.52 -20.71 -31.44
N GLU A 386 -10.31 -21.60 -32.41
CA GLU A 386 -11.41 -22.32 -33.09
C GLU A 386 -12.15 -23.24 -32.12
N LYS A 387 -11.44 -24.04 -31.31
CA LYS A 387 -12.04 -24.89 -30.27
C LYS A 387 -12.84 -24.07 -29.25
N GLN A 388 -12.32 -22.92 -28.83
CA GLN A 388 -13.02 -22.01 -27.92
C GLN A 388 -14.30 -21.49 -28.55
N LYS A 389 -14.23 -21.04 -29.81
CA LYS A 389 -15.39 -20.54 -30.54
C LYS A 389 -16.50 -21.58 -30.65
N GLU A 390 -16.17 -22.84 -30.97
CA GLU A 390 -17.15 -23.93 -31.08
C GLU A 390 -17.89 -24.21 -29.77
N LYS A 391 -17.19 -24.14 -28.63
CA LYS A 391 -17.75 -24.39 -27.30
C LYS A 391 -18.57 -23.23 -26.77
N VAL A 392 -18.15 -22.01 -27.05
CA VAL A 392 -18.68 -20.79 -26.43
C VAL A 392 -19.81 -20.15 -27.25
N ALA A 393 -19.74 -20.19 -28.58
CA ALA A 393 -20.75 -19.57 -29.46
C ALA A 393 -22.20 -20.04 -29.21
N PRO A 394 -22.48 -21.31 -28.89
CA PRO A 394 -23.84 -21.75 -28.55
C PRO A 394 -24.45 -21.07 -27.31
N LEU A 395 -23.62 -20.44 -26.46
CA LEU A 395 -24.06 -19.76 -25.23
C LEU A 395 -24.53 -18.33 -25.48
N PHE A 396 -24.07 -17.68 -26.56
CA PHE A 396 -24.34 -16.26 -26.87
C PHE A 396 -25.81 -15.84 -26.73
N PRO A 397 -26.81 -16.61 -27.23
CA PRO A 397 -28.20 -16.17 -27.19
C PRO A 397 -28.82 -16.15 -25.78
N ARG A 398 -28.14 -16.69 -24.75
CA ARG A 398 -28.69 -16.83 -23.39
C ARG A 398 -27.75 -16.35 -22.30
N LEU A 399 -26.67 -15.64 -22.61
CA LEU A 399 -25.67 -15.23 -21.61
C LEU A 399 -26.28 -14.44 -20.44
N ASN A 400 -27.10 -13.43 -20.74
CA ASN A 400 -27.75 -12.63 -19.70
C ASN A 400 -28.71 -13.48 -18.85
N GLN A 401 -29.45 -14.41 -19.47
CA GLN A 401 -30.33 -15.33 -18.76
C GLN A 401 -29.54 -16.26 -17.83
N ARG A 402 -28.35 -16.74 -18.24
CA ARG A 402 -27.48 -17.56 -17.39
C ARG A 402 -27.06 -16.83 -16.12
N LEU A 403 -26.65 -15.57 -16.23
CA LEU A 403 -26.33 -14.75 -15.05
C LEU A 403 -27.55 -14.59 -14.15
N ARG A 404 -28.73 -14.26 -14.72
CA ARG A 404 -29.97 -14.10 -13.95
C ARG A 404 -30.38 -15.39 -13.22
N ASP A 405 -30.33 -16.53 -13.91
CA ASP A 405 -30.61 -17.84 -13.31
C ASP A 405 -29.64 -18.14 -12.15
N ALA A 406 -28.36 -17.84 -12.32
CA ALA A 406 -27.38 -17.99 -11.25
C ALA A 406 -27.66 -17.06 -10.06
N VAL A 407 -27.97 -15.79 -10.32
CA VAL A 407 -28.30 -14.80 -9.28
C VAL A 407 -29.52 -15.25 -8.48
N ASP A 408 -30.62 -15.59 -9.16
CA ASP A 408 -31.90 -15.89 -8.51
C ASP A 408 -31.92 -17.25 -7.81
N GLN A 409 -31.30 -18.27 -8.42
CA GLN A 409 -31.37 -19.64 -7.93
C GLN A 409 -30.22 -20.00 -6.99
N LYS A 410 -29.06 -19.34 -7.12
CA LYS A 410 -27.83 -19.73 -6.39
C LYS A 410 -27.29 -18.63 -5.48
N LEU A 411 -27.17 -17.39 -5.96
CA LEU A 411 -26.49 -16.33 -5.21
C LEU A 411 -27.39 -15.72 -4.12
N LEU A 412 -28.51 -15.09 -4.49
CA LEU A 412 -29.39 -14.37 -3.57
C LEU A 412 -29.97 -15.24 -2.44
N PRO A 413 -30.36 -16.52 -2.66
CA PRO A 413 -30.79 -17.39 -1.57
C PRO A 413 -29.69 -17.65 -0.54
N ARG A 414 -28.43 -17.79 -0.97
CA ARG A 414 -27.29 -18.02 -0.08
C ARG A 414 -26.88 -16.74 0.65
N TYR A 415 -26.85 -15.60 -0.04
CA TYR A 415 -26.57 -14.31 0.60
C TYR A 415 -27.55 -14.02 1.74
N ARG A 416 -28.86 -14.21 1.50
CA ARG A 416 -29.88 -14.03 2.56
C ARG A 416 -29.64 -14.94 3.77
N ARG A 417 -29.19 -16.19 3.57
CA ARG A 417 -28.86 -17.08 4.69
C ARG A 417 -27.67 -16.57 5.50
N PHE A 418 -26.60 -16.13 4.85
CA PHE A 418 -25.45 -15.56 5.55
C PHE A 418 -25.78 -14.24 6.25
N GLU A 419 -26.61 -13.39 5.66
CA GLU A 419 -27.12 -12.17 6.30
C GLU A 419 -27.95 -12.46 7.56
N GLU A 420 -28.80 -13.48 7.52
CA GLU A 420 -29.52 -13.93 8.71
C GLU A 420 -28.57 -14.43 9.79
N SER A 421 -27.57 -15.21 9.40
CA SER A 421 -26.56 -15.73 10.32
C SER A 421 -25.68 -14.63 10.91
N ALA A 422 -25.37 -13.58 10.16
CA ALA A 422 -24.63 -12.41 10.64
C ALA A 422 -25.34 -11.67 11.79
N ARG A 423 -26.66 -11.82 11.92
CA ARG A 423 -27.49 -11.13 12.93
C ARG A 423 -27.86 -11.99 14.15
N LYS A 424 -27.52 -13.27 14.15
CA LYS A 424 -27.86 -14.22 15.22
C LYS A 424 -26.63 -14.57 16.04
N THR A 425 -26.80 -14.93 17.30
CA THR A 425 -25.71 -15.51 18.11
C THR A 425 -25.42 -16.92 17.60
N LEU A 426 -24.19 -17.20 17.17
CA LEU A 426 -23.75 -18.51 16.72
C LEU A 426 -23.07 -19.29 17.87
N SER A 427 -23.31 -20.59 17.94
CA SER A 427 -22.42 -21.52 18.64
C SER A 427 -21.14 -21.79 17.82
N LEU A 428 -20.10 -22.30 18.47
CA LEU A 428 -18.84 -22.68 17.80
C LEU A 428 -19.07 -23.68 16.64
N GLN A 429 -19.97 -24.66 16.85
CA GLN A 429 -20.30 -25.66 15.84
C GLN A 429 -21.05 -25.04 14.65
N GLU A 430 -22.06 -24.20 14.91
CA GLU A 430 -22.80 -23.51 13.84
C GLU A 430 -21.89 -22.57 13.04
N ALA A 431 -21.00 -21.85 13.72
CA ALA A 431 -20.01 -21.00 13.09
C ALA A 431 -19.08 -21.83 12.18
N SER A 432 -18.57 -22.97 12.66
CA SER A 432 -17.73 -23.87 11.87
C SER A 432 -18.45 -24.44 10.64
N ASP A 433 -19.67 -24.95 10.81
CA ASP A 433 -20.43 -25.56 9.71
C ASP A 433 -20.77 -24.53 8.61
N GLN A 434 -21.20 -23.34 9.01
CA GLN A 434 -21.54 -22.27 8.07
C GLN A 434 -20.29 -21.63 7.45
N LEU A 435 -19.17 -21.55 8.16
CA LEU A 435 -17.90 -21.09 7.60
C LEU A 435 -17.41 -22.03 6.49
N ARG A 436 -17.57 -23.34 6.67
CA ARG A 436 -17.29 -24.33 5.62
C ARG A 436 -18.22 -24.15 4.42
N GLU A 437 -19.51 -23.91 4.66
CA GLU A 437 -20.45 -23.59 3.58
C GLU A 437 -20.02 -22.33 2.81
N LEU A 438 -19.61 -21.27 3.52
CA LEU A 438 -19.15 -20.03 2.90
C LEU A 438 -17.89 -20.25 2.04
N PHE A 439 -16.96 -21.08 2.51
CA PHE A 439 -15.73 -21.41 1.78
C PHE A 439 -16.03 -22.16 0.47
N GLU A 440 -16.91 -23.16 0.51
CA GLU A 440 -17.36 -23.85 -0.70
C GLU A 440 -18.14 -22.92 -1.63
N PHE A 441 -18.94 -22.02 -1.07
CA PHE A 441 -19.71 -21.06 -1.83
C PHE A 441 -18.81 -20.10 -2.62
N HIS A 442 -17.70 -19.60 -2.06
CA HIS A 442 -16.75 -18.75 -2.80
C HIS A 442 -16.23 -19.42 -4.07
N LYS A 443 -15.88 -20.72 -4.00
CA LYS A 443 -15.45 -21.49 -5.19
C LYS A 443 -16.54 -21.57 -6.25
N GLU A 444 -17.79 -21.78 -5.83
CA GLU A 444 -18.93 -21.82 -6.75
C GLU A 444 -19.22 -20.45 -7.38
N VAL A 445 -19.12 -19.36 -6.60
CA VAL A 445 -19.35 -18.01 -7.13
C VAL A 445 -18.29 -17.61 -8.14
N TRP A 446 -17.01 -17.90 -7.88
CA TRP A 446 -15.94 -17.66 -8.85
C TRP A 446 -16.04 -18.54 -10.09
N TRP A 447 -16.57 -19.76 -9.97
CA TRP A 447 -16.97 -20.55 -11.14
C TRP A 447 -18.03 -19.81 -11.98
N ILE A 448 -19.08 -19.31 -11.34
CA ILE A 448 -20.15 -18.54 -12.02
C ILE A 448 -19.59 -17.28 -12.67
N HIS A 449 -18.66 -16.58 -12.01
CA HIS A 449 -17.99 -15.39 -12.55
C HIS A 449 -17.39 -15.70 -13.94
N PHE A 450 -16.53 -16.71 -14.05
CA PHE A 450 -15.90 -17.04 -15.33
C PHE A 450 -16.85 -17.72 -16.33
N ASP A 451 -17.90 -18.40 -15.83
CA ASP A 451 -18.95 -19.00 -16.68
C ASP A 451 -19.75 -17.96 -17.49
N VAL A 452 -19.80 -16.71 -17.02
CA VAL A 452 -20.48 -15.60 -17.72
C VAL A 452 -19.51 -14.62 -18.39
N VAL A 453 -18.38 -14.32 -17.74
CA VAL A 453 -17.41 -13.32 -18.25
C VAL A 453 -16.65 -13.83 -19.48
N LEU A 454 -16.18 -15.08 -19.47
CA LEU A 454 -15.43 -15.63 -20.62
C LEU A 454 -16.29 -15.68 -21.90
N PRO A 455 -17.55 -16.18 -21.85
CA PRO A 455 -18.41 -16.13 -23.03
C PRO A 455 -18.80 -14.72 -23.49
N GLN A 456 -18.94 -13.78 -22.56
CA GLN A 456 -19.21 -12.37 -22.91
C GLN A 456 -18.04 -11.76 -23.68
N GLY A 457 -16.80 -12.00 -23.24
CA GLY A 457 -15.59 -11.57 -23.96
C GLY A 457 -15.52 -12.17 -25.36
N ALA A 458 -15.76 -13.47 -25.49
CA ALA A 458 -15.80 -14.15 -26.79
C ALA A 458 -16.88 -13.60 -27.74
N LEU A 459 -18.04 -13.21 -27.21
CA LEU A 459 -19.10 -12.55 -27.98
C LEU A 459 -18.66 -11.18 -28.49
N HIS A 460 -17.94 -10.42 -27.67
CA HIS A 460 -17.37 -9.13 -28.09
C HIS A 460 -16.38 -9.32 -29.24
N ILE A 461 -15.41 -10.23 -29.09
CA ILE A 461 -14.43 -10.57 -30.12
C ILE A 461 -15.11 -11.01 -31.43
N ALA A 462 -16.15 -11.83 -31.34
CA ALA A 462 -16.92 -12.27 -32.52
C ALA A 462 -17.60 -11.08 -33.23
N LEU A 463 -18.19 -10.16 -32.47
CA LEU A 463 -18.82 -8.95 -33.01
C LEU A 463 -17.79 -8.05 -33.71
N GLU A 464 -16.64 -7.82 -33.08
CA GLU A 464 -15.55 -7.00 -33.65
C GLU A 464 -14.96 -7.63 -34.92
N SER A 465 -14.80 -8.94 -34.94
CA SER A 465 -14.30 -9.66 -36.11
C SER A 465 -15.22 -9.48 -37.33
N VAL A 466 -16.53 -9.69 -37.16
CA VAL A 466 -17.50 -9.50 -38.26
C VAL A 466 -17.61 -8.02 -38.66
N TYR A 467 -17.49 -7.09 -37.71
CA TYR A 467 -17.42 -5.65 -38.00
C TYR A 467 -16.24 -5.33 -38.94
N LYS A 468 -15.06 -5.85 -38.62
CA LYS A 468 -13.82 -5.63 -39.36
C LYS A 468 -13.89 -6.22 -40.77
N GLU A 469 -14.51 -7.39 -40.92
CA GLU A 469 -14.75 -8.00 -42.24
C GLU A 469 -15.68 -7.16 -43.12
N LEU A 470 -16.70 -6.51 -42.55
CA LEU A 470 -17.70 -5.74 -43.30
C LEU A 470 -17.26 -4.32 -43.66
N LEU A 471 -16.56 -3.63 -42.76
CA LEU A 471 -16.28 -2.19 -42.87
C LEU A 471 -14.79 -1.82 -42.85
N GLY A 472 -13.88 -2.79 -42.76
CA GLY A 472 -12.43 -2.56 -42.71
C GLY A 472 -11.92 -2.29 -41.29
N GLU A 473 -10.82 -1.53 -41.13
CA GLU A 473 -10.33 -1.15 -39.80
C GLU A 473 -11.36 -0.27 -39.08
N GLY A 474 -12.10 -0.91 -38.17
CA GLY A 474 -13.05 -0.27 -37.28
C GLY A 474 -12.38 0.34 -36.05
N SER A 475 -12.93 1.43 -35.55
CA SER A 475 -12.58 1.90 -34.22
C SER A 475 -13.40 1.09 -33.20
N THR A 476 -12.75 0.36 -32.28
CA THR A 476 -13.37 -0.31 -31.11
C THR A 476 -14.40 0.58 -30.40
N VAL A 477 -14.19 1.90 -30.47
CA VAL A 477 -15.12 2.93 -30.00
C VAL A 477 -16.51 2.86 -30.65
N GLU A 478 -16.62 2.65 -31.97
CA GLU A 478 -17.92 2.59 -32.65
C GLU A 478 -18.74 1.39 -32.15
N ILE A 479 -18.10 0.24 -31.96
CA ILE A 479 -18.77 -0.98 -31.48
C ILE A 479 -19.28 -0.80 -30.05
N GLN A 480 -18.50 -0.16 -29.19
CA GLN A 480 -18.91 0.15 -27.81
C GLN A 480 -20.13 1.09 -27.79
N GLU A 481 -20.18 2.12 -28.65
CA GLU A 481 -21.33 3.03 -28.77
C GLU A 481 -22.64 2.27 -29.07
N LEU A 482 -22.57 1.19 -29.87
CA LEU A 482 -23.72 0.33 -30.18
C LEU A 482 -24.26 -0.43 -28.96
N LEU A 483 -23.46 -0.59 -27.90
CA LEU A 483 -23.79 -1.39 -26.72
C LEU A 483 -24.22 -0.54 -25.50
N THR A 484 -24.16 0.79 -25.59
CA THR A 484 -24.52 1.72 -24.50
C THR A 484 -26.03 1.82 -24.24
N GLY A 485 -26.45 2.52 -23.18
CA GLY A 485 -27.87 2.84 -22.96
C GLY A 485 -28.75 1.63 -22.62
N LYS A 486 -28.22 0.69 -21.83
CA LYS A 486 -29.00 -0.39 -21.21
C LYS A 486 -28.92 -0.28 -19.70
N MET A 487 -30.06 -0.40 -19.02
CA MET A 487 -30.10 -0.36 -17.56
C MET A 487 -29.40 -1.59 -16.97
N ASN A 488 -28.61 -1.36 -15.92
CA ASN A 488 -27.89 -2.37 -15.15
C ASN A 488 -27.94 -1.98 -13.65
N LYS A 489 -27.42 -2.83 -12.76
CA LYS A 489 -27.47 -2.59 -11.30
C LYS A 489 -26.76 -1.31 -10.87
N PHE A 490 -25.70 -0.94 -11.56
CA PHE A 490 -24.95 0.28 -11.29
C PHE A 490 -25.78 1.53 -11.60
N LEU A 491 -26.35 1.61 -12.80
CA LEU A 491 -27.23 2.70 -13.23
C LEU A 491 -28.52 2.78 -12.41
N GLU A 492 -29.05 1.63 -11.95
CA GLU A 492 -30.17 1.62 -11.00
C GLU A 492 -29.79 2.30 -9.67
N ALA A 493 -28.59 2.03 -9.15
CA ALA A 493 -28.08 2.64 -7.92
C ALA A 493 -27.87 4.15 -8.10
N GLU A 494 -27.24 4.57 -9.20
CA GLU A 494 -27.04 5.99 -9.54
C GLU A 494 -28.38 6.74 -9.62
N ARG A 495 -29.36 6.19 -10.34
CA ARG A 495 -30.70 6.78 -10.44
C ARG A 495 -31.35 6.94 -9.07
N LYS A 496 -31.15 6.00 -8.14
CA LYS A 496 -31.68 6.07 -6.77
C LYS A 496 -30.96 7.13 -5.94
N MET A 497 -29.64 7.23 -6.04
CA MET A 497 -28.85 8.27 -5.36
C MET A 497 -29.23 9.66 -5.87
N TRP A 498 -29.36 9.84 -7.19
CA TRP A 498 -29.85 11.08 -7.79
C TRP A 498 -31.24 11.45 -7.27
N LYS A 499 -32.18 10.50 -7.18
CA LYS A 499 -33.52 10.75 -6.61
C LYS A 499 -33.49 11.13 -5.13
N LEU A 500 -32.51 10.64 -4.36
CA LEU A 500 -32.29 11.08 -2.98
C LEU A 500 -31.74 12.51 -2.96
N ALA A 501 -30.81 12.84 -3.84
CA ALA A 501 -30.28 14.20 -3.97
C ALA A 501 -31.34 15.23 -4.37
N GLU A 502 -32.26 14.89 -5.28
CA GLU A 502 -33.38 15.76 -5.64
C GLU A 502 -34.32 16.04 -4.45
N GLN A 503 -34.45 15.09 -3.51
CA GLN A 503 -35.20 15.33 -2.27
C GLN A 503 -34.48 16.30 -1.33
N VAL A 504 -33.15 16.24 -1.26
CA VAL A 504 -32.33 17.19 -0.51
C VAL A 504 -32.50 18.59 -1.12
N LYS A 505 -32.34 18.74 -2.44
CA LYS A 505 -32.56 20.02 -3.14
C LYS A 505 -33.96 20.60 -2.92
N GLY A 506 -34.97 19.74 -2.85
CA GLY A 506 -36.36 20.13 -2.65
C GLY A 506 -36.75 20.46 -1.21
N ASN A 507 -35.85 20.30 -0.23
CA ASN A 507 -36.14 20.49 1.19
C ASN A 507 -35.07 21.37 1.86
N PRO A 508 -35.40 22.59 2.31
CA PRO A 508 -34.44 23.52 2.92
C PRO A 508 -33.71 22.95 4.14
N ASP A 509 -34.41 22.23 5.03
CA ASP A 509 -33.82 21.68 6.26
C ASP A 509 -32.81 20.57 5.94
N LEU A 510 -33.07 19.74 4.93
CA LEU A 510 -32.10 18.75 4.44
C LEU A 510 -30.91 19.44 3.76
N LEU A 511 -31.16 20.48 2.97
CA LEU A 511 -30.11 21.20 2.26
C LEU A 511 -29.14 21.89 3.23
N GLU A 512 -29.65 22.48 4.31
CA GLU A 512 -28.83 23.06 5.39
C GLU A 512 -27.86 22.03 5.97
N VAL A 513 -28.35 20.84 6.33
CA VAL A 513 -27.49 19.75 6.83
C VAL A 513 -26.41 19.36 5.84
N PHE A 514 -26.74 19.21 4.55
CA PHE A 514 -25.76 18.82 3.53
C PHE A 514 -24.78 19.96 3.15
N SER A 515 -25.09 21.21 3.53
CA SER A 515 -24.22 22.36 3.32
C SER A 515 -23.24 22.62 4.46
N GLU A 516 -23.47 22.00 5.63
CA GLU A 516 -22.66 22.16 6.83
C GLU A 516 -22.00 20.84 7.25
N GLY A 517 -20.71 20.86 7.59
CA GLY A 517 -20.00 19.69 8.13
C GLY A 517 -19.58 18.65 7.07
N SER A 518 -19.30 17.44 7.53
CA SER A 518 -18.80 16.33 6.70
C SER A 518 -19.81 15.19 6.56
N ALA A 519 -19.56 14.26 5.63
CA ALA A 519 -20.40 13.08 5.44
C ALA A 519 -20.54 12.19 6.69
N GLU A 520 -19.55 12.23 7.59
CA GLU A 520 -19.56 11.52 8.86
C GLU A 520 -20.54 12.16 9.85
N ASP A 521 -20.69 13.49 9.80
CA ASP A 521 -21.59 14.27 10.68
C ASP A 521 -23.05 14.22 10.22
N TRP A 522 -23.29 14.22 8.92
CA TRP A 522 -24.64 14.29 8.35
C TRP A 522 -25.56 13.18 8.84
N TRP A 523 -25.04 11.96 8.99
CA TRP A 523 -25.85 10.83 9.42
C TRP A 523 -26.43 11.01 10.83
N ALA A 524 -25.65 11.63 11.73
CA ALA A 524 -26.09 11.99 13.07
C ALA A 524 -27.09 13.15 13.02
N ALA A 525 -26.74 14.25 12.35
CA ALA A 525 -27.56 15.46 12.24
C ALA A 525 -28.96 15.20 11.65
N LEU A 526 -29.05 14.31 10.64
CA LEU A 526 -30.34 13.90 10.06
C LEU A 526 -31.29 13.23 11.06
N SER A 527 -30.84 12.88 12.27
CA SER A 527 -31.71 12.31 13.32
C SER A 527 -32.55 13.36 14.04
N ASP A 528 -32.10 14.61 14.03
CA ASP A 528 -32.54 15.61 15.00
C ASP A 528 -33.90 16.22 14.64
N PHE A 529 -34.35 16.05 13.38
CA PHE A 529 -35.60 16.62 12.87
C PHE A 529 -36.42 15.60 12.05
N PRO A 530 -37.75 15.80 11.90
CA PRO A 530 -38.65 14.82 11.29
C PRO A 530 -38.30 14.44 9.84
N GLU A 531 -38.00 15.44 9.01
CA GLU A 531 -37.67 15.31 7.60
C GLU A 531 -36.36 14.53 7.42
N GLY A 532 -35.36 14.82 8.24
CA GLY A 532 -34.10 14.08 8.32
C GLY A 532 -34.32 12.60 8.65
N ARG A 533 -35.18 12.29 9.63
CA ARG A 533 -35.50 10.90 9.99
C ARG A 533 -36.18 10.14 8.86
N LEU A 534 -37.08 10.80 8.12
CA LEU A 534 -37.70 10.21 6.92
C LEU A 534 -36.68 9.98 5.82
N PHE A 535 -35.76 10.93 5.60
CA PHE A 535 -34.68 10.80 4.64
C PHE A 535 -33.74 9.64 5.01
N ARG A 536 -33.33 9.50 6.28
CA ARG A 536 -32.52 8.36 6.76
C ARG A 536 -33.18 7.02 6.48
N ASN A 537 -34.51 6.91 6.64
CA ASN A 537 -35.21 5.67 6.33
C ASN A 537 -35.14 5.35 4.82
N ARG A 538 -35.26 6.36 3.95
CA ARG A 538 -35.08 6.17 2.49
C ARG A 538 -33.64 5.80 2.12
N VAL A 539 -32.64 6.36 2.80
CA VAL A 539 -31.24 5.95 2.65
C VAL A 539 -31.05 4.51 3.12
N LYS A 540 -31.65 4.09 4.23
CA LYS A 540 -31.63 2.69 4.68
C LYS A 540 -32.29 1.74 3.66
N ASP A 541 -33.40 2.15 3.06
CA ASP A 541 -34.06 1.37 2.00
C ASP A 541 -33.15 1.21 0.79
N PHE A 542 -32.42 2.27 0.40
CA PHE A 542 -31.39 2.21 -0.65
C PHE A 542 -30.24 1.25 -0.27
N LEU A 543 -29.69 1.41 0.94
CA LEU A 543 -28.58 0.59 1.44
C LEU A 543 -28.96 -0.89 1.60
N SER A 544 -30.23 -1.20 1.87
CA SER A 544 -30.69 -2.59 1.97
C SER A 544 -30.52 -3.42 0.69
N ILE A 545 -30.41 -2.73 -0.46
CA ILE A 545 -30.18 -3.36 -1.77
C ILE A 545 -28.75 -3.06 -2.23
N TYR A 546 -28.34 -1.80 -2.25
CA TYR A 546 -27.10 -1.34 -2.89
C TYR A 546 -25.95 -1.09 -1.91
N GLY A 547 -26.19 -1.27 -0.60
CA GLY A 547 -25.21 -1.01 0.45
C GLY A 547 -24.33 -2.21 0.79
N TYR A 548 -24.59 -3.39 0.21
CA TYR A 548 -23.66 -4.54 0.22
C TYR A 548 -22.48 -4.32 -0.73
N ARG A 549 -21.85 -3.16 -0.58
CA ARG A 549 -20.75 -2.67 -1.39
C ARG A 549 -19.57 -2.41 -0.45
N PRO A 550 -18.47 -3.14 -0.59
CA PRO A 550 -17.27 -2.87 0.16
C PRO A 550 -16.60 -1.60 -0.39
N ILE A 551 -15.94 -0.82 0.46
CA ILE A 551 -15.13 0.34 0.04
C ILE A 551 -14.00 -0.13 -0.87
N ARG A 552 -13.43 -1.31 -0.57
CA ARG A 552 -12.37 -1.95 -1.34
C ARG A 552 -12.90 -3.28 -1.89
N PRO A 553 -13.11 -3.41 -3.22
CA PRO A 553 -13.62 -4.62 -3.84
C PRO A 553 -12.75 -5.86 -3.59
N HIS A 554 -13.34 -7.05 -3.70
CA HIS A 554 -12.68 -8.36 -3.55
C HIS A 554 -12.04 -8.68 -2.19
N VAL A 555 -11.98 -7.73 -1.25
CA VAL A 555 -11.49 -7.92 0.11
C VAL A 555 -12.59 -7.70 1.14
N PHE A 556 -12.47 -8.29 2.32
CA PHE A 556 -13.42 -8.12 3.43
C PHE A 556 -13.26 -6.75 4.11
N SER A 557 -13.49 -5.66 3.37
CA SER A 557 -13.43 -4.28 3.87
C SER A 557 -14.80 -3.73 4.29
N GLU A 558 -14.80 -2.66 5.10
CA GLU A 558 -16.02 -1.96 5.53
C GLU A 558 -16.97 -1.70 4.36
N THR A 559 -18.27 -1.92 4.59
CA THR A 559 -19.31 -1.73 3.58
C THR A 559 -20.16 -0.49 3.83
N TRP A 560 -20.89 -0.05 2.80
CA TRP A 560 -21.83 1.08 2.91
C TRP A 560 -22.97 0.83 3.91
N ILE A 561 -23.33 -0.42 4.19
CA ILE A 561 -24.28 -0.76 5.26
C ILE A 561 -23.67 -0.54 6.65
N GLU A 562 -22.39 -0.87 6.83
CA GLU A 562 -21.67 -0.62 8.09
C GLU A 562 -21.49 0.89 8.32
N ASN A 563 -21.14 1.62 7.26
CA ASN A 563 -20.91 3.06 7.32
C ASN A 563 -21.67 3.81 6.21
N PRO A 564 -22.88 4.35 6.53
CA PRO A 564 -23.69 5.09 5.56
C PRO A 564 -23.07 6.39 5.02
N SER A 565 -22.00 6.91 5.63
CA SER A 565 -21.37 8.16 5.20
C SER A 565 -20.86 8.09 3.75
N HIS A 566 -20.36 6.94 3.30
CA HIS A 566 -19.91 6.73 1.92
C HIS A 566 -21.04 6.97 0.89
N ALA A 567 -22.25 6.46 1.19
CA ALA A 567 -23.41 6.68 0.36
C ALA A 567 -23.90 8.13 0.43
N LEU A 568 -23.84 8.76 1.60
CA LEU A 568 -24.24 10.17 1.77
C LEU A 568 -23.30 11.11 1.02
N ALA A 569 -21.99 10.88 1.05
CA ALA A 569 -21.00 11.62 0.27
C ALA A 569 -21.31 11.53 -1.23
N SER A 570 -21.62 10.33 -1.71
CA SER A 570 -22.05 10.13 -3.11
C SER A 570 -23.34 10.90 -3.42
N ILE A 571 -24.35 10.87 -2.53
CA ILE A 571 -25.60 11.60 -2.72
C ILE A 571 -25.36 13.12 -2.74
N ALA A 572 -24.54 13.64 -1.82
CA ALA A 572 -24.20 15.06 -1.73
C ALA A 572 -23.59 15.59 -3.03
N SER A 573 -22.73 14.81 -3.68
CA SER A 573 -22.15 15.18 -4.97
C SER A 573 -23.21 15.46 -6.06
N TYR A 574 -24.37 14.79 -6.01
CA TYR A 574 -25.49 15.06 -6.92
C TYR A 574 -26.34 16.27 -6.49
N VAL A 575 -26.30 16.65 -5.21
CA VAL A 575 -26.99 17.84 -4.68
C VAL A 575 -26.36 19.12 -5.26
N GLU A 576 -25.04 19.15 -5.39
CA GLU A 576 -24.30 20.30 -5.91
C GLU A 576 -24.41 20.48 -7.43
N ARG A 577 -24.92 19.47 -8.14
CA ARG A 577 -24.87 19.41 -9.60
C ARG A 577 -26.21 19.66 -10.27
N THR A 578 -26.14 20.25 -11.47
CA THR A 578 -27.28 20.31 -12.41
C THR A 578 -27.24 19.06 -13.28
N TYR A 579 -27.84 17.97 -12.80
CA TYR A 579 -27.85 16.66 -13.47
C TYR A 579 -29.24 16.03 -13.40
N ASP A 580 -29.73 15.50 -14.52
CA ASP A 580 -30.97 14.72 -14.61
C ASP A 580 -30.64 13.35 -15.22
N PHE A 581 -30.65 12.33 -14.37
CA PHE A 581 -30.34 10.97 -14.78
C PHE A 581 -31.30 10.45 -15.86
N ASP A 582 -32.61 10.68 -15.69
CA ASP A 582 -33.62 10.09 -16.56
C ASP A 582 -33.54 10.69 -17.97
N GLU A 583 -33.24 11.99 -18.06
CA GLU A 583 -33.02 12.67 -19.33
C GLU A 583 -31.71 12.25 -20.02
N GLU A 584 -30.60 12.17 -19.29
CA GLU A 584 -29.32 11.74 -19.87
C GLU A 584 -29.35 10.27 -20.31
N PHE A 585 -29.99 9.39 -19.53
CA PHE A 585 -30.19 8.00 -19.93
C PHE A 585 -31.06 7.90 -21.20
N ARG A 586 -32.12 8.70 -21.32
CA ARG A 586 -32.96 8.77 -22.53
C ARG A 586 -32.14 9.19 -23.75
N LYS A 587 -31.32 10.24 -23.62
CA LYS A 587 -30.42 10.70 -24.70
C LYS A 587 -29.41 9.63 -25.11
N SER A 588 -28.85 8.89 -24.15
CA SER A 588 -27.94 7.77 -24.41
C SER A 588 -28.61 6.67 -25.24
N VAL A 589 -29.84 6.28 -24.89
CA VAL A 589 -30.63 5.31 -25.65
C VAL A 589 -30.92 5.79 -27.07
N GLU A 590 -31.29 7.05 -27.25
CA GLU A 590 -31.56 7.65 -28.55
C GLU A 590 -30.29 7.72 -29.42
N ARG A 591 -29.16 8.13 -28.83
CA ARG A 591 -27.86 8.16 -29.48
C ARG A 591 -27.44 6.77 -29.98
N ARG A 592 -27.57 5.73 -29.13
CA ARG A 592 -27.32 4.35 -29.54
C ARG A 592 -28.19 3.98 -30.74
N LYS A 593 -29.51 4.20 -30.67
CA LYS A 593 -30.43 3.81 -31.76
C LYS A 593 -30.06 4.46 -33.09
N ALA A 594 -29.78 5.77 -33.09
CA ALA A 594 -29.33 6.48 -34.28
C ALA A 594 -28.01 5.92 -34.83
N ARG A 595 -27.06 5.60 -33.94
CA ARG A 595 -25.77 5.02 -34.30
C ARG A 595 -25.90 3.62 -34.90
N VAL A 596 -26.78 2.80 -34.34
CA VAL A 596 -27.12 1.47 -34.88
C VAL A 596 -27.66 1.59 -36.30
N GLU A 597 -28.61 2.49 -36.54
CA GLU A 597 -29.17 2.73 -37.87
C GLU A 597 -28.09 3.18 -38.88
N GLU A 598 -27.23 4.12 -38.47
CA GLU A 598 -26.13 4.62 -39.29
C GLU A 598 -25.13 3.51 -39.67
N VAL A 599 -24.65 2.77 -38.68
CA VAL A 599 -23.66 1.69 -38.87
C VAL A 599 -24.24 0.57 -39.71
N PHE A 600 -25.48 0.14 -39.44
CA PHE A 600 -26.13 -0.90 -40.23
C PHE A 600 -26.38 -0.43 -41.67
N GLY A 601 -26.65 0.86 -41.88
CA GLY A 601 -26.81 1.45 -43.22
C GLY A 601 -25.52 1.45 -44.05
N ARG A 602 -24.35 1.52 -43.41
CA ARG A 602 -23.03 1.44 -44.06
C ARG A 602 -22.65 0.02 -44.48
N MET A 603 -23.23 -1.00 -43.85
CA MET A 603 -22.87 -2.41 -44.07
C MET A 603 -23.46 -2.97 -45.38
N PRO A 604 -22.64 -3.64 -46.22
CA PRO A 604 -23.12 -4.34 -47.40
C PRO A 604 -24.22 -5.35 -47.08
N GLU A 605 -25.26 -5.40 -47.91
CA GLU A 605 -26.32 -6.42 -47.76
C GLU A 605 -25.77 -7.83 -48.00
N GLY A 606 -26.14 -8.78 -47.15
CA GLY A 606 -25.70 -10.17 -47.25
C GLY A 606 -25.77 -10.95 -45.93
N GLU A 607 -25.33 -12.21 -45.97
CA GLU A 607 -25.35 -13.11 -44.79
C GLU A 607 -24.52 -12.57 -43.62
N LYS A 608 -23.38 -11.94 -43.92
CA LYS A 608 -22.48 -11.34 -42.91
C LYS A 608 -23.13 -10.18 -42.16
N LYS A 609 -23.92 -9.34 -42.83
CA LYS A 609 -24.71 -8.29 -42.16
C LYS A 609 -25.75 -8.89 -41.23
N GLN A 610 -26.44 -9.96 -41.66
CA GLN A 610 -27.39 -10.67 -40.80
C GLN A 610 -26.71 -11.36 -39.61
N GLU A 611 -25.49 -11.87 -39.79
CA GLU A 611 -24.64 -12.37 -38.70
C GLU A 611 -24.29 -11.25 -37.71
N PHE A 612 -23.83 -10.10 -38.20
CA PHE A 612 -23.51 -8.94 -37.37
C PHE A 612 -24.71 -8.46 -36.55
N ILE A 613 -25.90 -8.34 -37.17
CA ILE A 613 -27.12 -7.94 -36.48
C ILE A 613 -27.45 -8.89 -35.32
N ARG A 614 -27.36 -10.21 -35.53
CA ARG A 614 -27.59 -11.20 -34.47
C ARG A 614 -26.57 -11.09 -33.33
N LEU A 615 -25.28 -10.98 -33.67
CA LEU A 615 -24.22 -10.81 -32.68
C LEU A 615 -24.41 -9.52 -31.88
N HIS A 616 -24.78 -8.42 -32.54
CA HIS A 616 -25.09 -7.15 -31.90
C HIS A 616 -26.27 -7.31 -30.93
N GLU A 617 -27.37 -7.93 -31.34
CA GLU A 617 -28.54 -8.14 -30.47
C GLU A 617 -28.16 -8.93 -29.21
N TRP A 618 -27.38 -10.00 -29.36
CA TRP A 618 -26.88 -10.78 -28.22
C TRP A 618 -25.90 -9.98 -27.37
N ALA A 619 -24.99 -9.22 -27.97
CA ALA A 619 -24.01 -8.41 -27.25
C ALA A 619 -24.69 -7.26 -26.48
N LEU A 620 -25.69 -6.61 -27.08
CA LEU A 620 -26.50 -5.61 -26.40
C LEU A 620 -27.31 -6.26 -25.28
N ASP A 621 -27.81 -7.49 -25.46
CA ASP A 621 -28.47 -8.20 -24.36
C ASP A 621 -27.48 -8.53 -23.21
N ALA A 622 -26.28 -8.99 -23.56
CA ALA A 622 -25.24 -9.35 -22.62
C ALA A 622 -24.47 -8.15 -22.03
N SER A 623 -24.69 -6.91 -22.53
CA SER A 623 -23.93 -5.73 -22.11
C SER A 623 -23.98 -5.46 -20.60
N CYS A 624 -25.12 -5.74 -19.96
CA CYS A 624 -25.30 -5.56 -18.52
C CYS A 624 -24.57 -6.60 -17.65
N ILE A 625 -24.12 -7.73 -18.22
CA ILE A 625 -23.40 -8.77 -17.48
C ILE A 625 -22.18 -8.19 -16.78
N ARG A 626 -21.46 -7.27 -17.42
CA ARG A 626 -20.26 -6.65 -16.84
C ARG A 626 -20.62 -5.96 -15.52
N ASP A 627 -21.60 -5.07 -15.50
CA ASP A 627 -21.90 -4.31 -14.29
C ASP A 627 -22.69 -5.14 -13.26
N ASP A 628 -23.57 -6.04 -13.73
CA ASP A 628 -24.40 -6.87 -12.86
C ASP A 628 -23.57 -7.96 -12.17
N HIS A 629 -22.58 -8.58 -12.83
CA HIS A 629 -21.69 -9.54 -12.15
C HIS A 629 -20.80 -8.82 -11.13
N HIS A 630 -20.26 -7.63 -11.44
CA HIS A 630 -19.52 -6.83 -10.46
C HIS A 630 -20.37 -6.54 -9.22
N PHE A 631 -21.67 -6.26 -9.40
CA PHE A 631 -22.59 -6.05 -8.28
C PHE A 631 -22.83 -7.33 -7.48
N TYR A 632 -23.32 -8.40 -8.12
CA TYR A 632 -23.76 -9.61 -7.44
C TYR A 632 -22.63 -10.53 -6.98
N ILE A 633 -21.45 -10.42 -7.57
CA ILE A 633 -20.29 -11.27 -7.27
C ILE A 633 -19.22 -10.43 -6.59
N ASP A 634 -18.63 -9.46 -7.28
CA ASP A 634 -17.41 -8.81 -6.80
C ASP A 634 -17.63 -7.85 -5.63
N ALA A 635 -18.85 -7.30 -5.49
CA ALA A 635 -19.26 -6.47 -4.37
C ALA A 635 -20.02 -7.26 -3.30
N MET A 636 -21.12 -7.94 -3.68
CA MET A 636 -21.98 -8.61 -2.70
C MET A 636 -21.30 -9.80 -2.00
N LEU A 637 -20.50 -10.62 -2.69
CA LEU A 637 -19.85 -11.78 -2.07
C LEU A 637 -18.95 -11.36 -0.90
N PRO A 638 -17.93 -10.49 -1.06
CA PRO A 638 -17.09 -10.08 0.06
C PRO A 638 -17.87 -9.28 1.12
N ALA A 639 -18.86 -8.47 0.74
CA ALA A 639 -19.65 -7.69 1.70
C ALA A 639 -20.48 -8.58 2.64
N VAL A 640 -21.25 -9.52 2.09
CA VAL A 640 -22.06 -10.45 2.88
C VAL A 640 -21.16 -11.39 3.68
N SER A 641 -20.06 -11.84 3.09
CA SER A 641 -19.06 -12.66 3.78
C SER A 641 -18.47 -11.94 4.97
N ARG A 642 -18.08 -10.67 4.82
CA ARG A 642 -17.57 -9.85 5.93
C ARG A 642 -18.56 -9.79 7.09
N HIS A 643 -19.83 -9.52 6.83
CA HIS A 643 -20.83 -9.43 7.90
C HIS A 643 -20.98 -10.76 8.66
N PHE A 644 -20.97 -11.87 7.94
CA PHE A 644 -20.97 -13.20 8.56
C PHE A 644 -19.67 -13.48 9.33
N LEU A 645 -18.51 -13.20 8.74
CA LEU A 645 -17.19 -13.43 9.33
C LEU A 645 -16.97 -12.59 10.58
N LEU A 646 -17.42 -11.33 10.63
CA LEU A 646 -17.40 -10.52 11.85
C LEU A 646 -18.27 -11.12 12.96
N ASN A 647 -19.35 -11.83 12.64
CA ASN A 647 -20.12 -12.55 13.66
C ASN A 647 -19.43 -13.85 14.11
N VAL A 648 -18.67 -14.51 13.23
CA VAL A 648 -17.75 -15.60 13.63
C VAL A 648 -16.66 -15.04 14.55
N GLY A 649 -16.05 -13.92 14.21
CA GLY A 649 -15.08 -13.20 15.04
C GLY A 649 -15.68 -12.82 16.40
N GLN A 650 -16.91 -12.31 16.41
CA GLN A 650 -17.63 -12.01 17.66
C GLN A 650 -17.87 -13.27 18.51
N THR A 651 -18.10 -14.42 17.88
CA THR A 651 -18.19 -15.70 18.58
C THR A 651 -16.86 -16.09 19.21
N LEU A 652 -15.74 -15.93 18.48
CA LEU A 652 -14.39 -16.14 19.01
C LEU A 652 -14.05 -15.19 20.18
N VAL A 653 -14.47 -13.93 20.13
CA VAL A 653 -14.34 -12.97 21.26
C VAL A 653 -15.08 -13.47 22.51
N ARG A 654 -16.32 -13.96 22.37
CA ARG A 654 -17.08 -14.53 23.52
C ARG A 654 -16.36 -15.71 24.17
N HIS A 655 -15.53 -16.43 23.39
CA HIS A 655 -14.73 -17.57 23.83
C HIS A 655 -13.28 -17.20 24.19
N ARG A 656 -12.93 -15.90 24.25
CA ARG A 656 -11.59 -15.38 24.63
C ARG A 656 -10.46 -15.85 23.70
N VAL A 657 -10.77 -16.07 22.43
CA VAL A 657 -9.78 -16.35 21.38
C VAL A 657 -9.20 -15.05 20.83
N LEU A 658 -10.08 -14.05 20.65
CA LEU A 658 -9.78 -12.72 20.11
C LEU A 658 -10.25 -11.64 21.10
N ASP A 659 -9.67 -10.45 21.02
CA ASP A 659 -10.10 -9.29 21.81
C ASP A 659 -11.16 -8.47 21.06
N GLU A 660 -11.00 -8.34 19.73
CA GLU A 660 -11.95 -7.67 18.84
C GLU A 660 -12.41 -8.59 17.71
N ARG A 661 -13.65 -8.41 17.24
CA ARG A 661 -14.23 -9.32 16.23
C ARG A 661 -13.56 -9.17 14.86
N GLU A 662 -13.05 -7.99 14.53
CA GLU A 662 -12.35 -7.67 13.28
C GLU A 662 -10.99 -8.38 13.19
N GLU A 663 -10.44 -8.86 14.30
CA GLU A 663 -9.15 -9.56 14.36
C GLU A 663 -9.15 -10.89 13.61
N ILE A 664 -10.34 -11.46 13.37
CA ILE A 664 -10.50 -12.67 12.55
C ILE A 664 -9.87 -12.53 11.17
N LEU A 665 -9.82 -11.30 10.61
CA LEU A 665 -9.23 -11.04 9.30
C LEU A 665 -7.73 -11.37 9.24
N TYR A 666 -7.04 -11.36 10.38
CA TYR A 666 -5.61 -11.65 10.51
C TYR A 666 -5.33 -13.13 10.82
N LEU A 667 -6.35 -13.98 10.84
CA LEU A 667 -6.20 -15.43 10.93
C LEU A 667 -6.37 -16.07 9.55
N TYR A 668 -5.61 -17.13 9.28
CA TYR A 668 -5.89 -18.00 8.14
C TYR A 668 -7.13 -18.86 8.42
N LEU A 669 -7.80 -19.29 7.36
CA LEU A 669 -9.06 -20.04 7.50
C LEU A 669 -8.90 -21.35 8.30
N ASP A 670 -7.78 -22.05 8.15
CA ASP A 670 -7.47 -23.26 8.91
C ASP A 670 -7.33 -22.97 10.42
N GLU A 671 -6.68 -21.87 10.78
CA GLU A 671 -6.58 -21.42 12.17
C GLU A 671 -7.95 -21.02 12.75
N VAL A 672 -8.82 -20.39 11.96
CA VAL A 672 -10.20 -20.10 12.38
C VAL A 672 -10.95 -21.41 12.67
N PHE A 673 -10.82 -22.43 11.82
CA PHE A 673 -11.41 -23.75 12.09
C PHE A 673 -10.85 -24.39 13.35
N ASP A 674 -9.53 -24.30 13.57
CA ASP A 674 -8.89 -24.84 14.77
C ASP A 674 -9.39 -24.12 16.03
N CYS A 675 -9.51 -22.79 16.00
CA CYS A 675 -10.05 -22.00 17.11
C CYS A 675 -11.52 -22.29 17.38
N LEU A 676 -12.33 -22.55 16.35
CA LEU A 676 -13.74 -22.93 16.50
C LEU A 676 -13.88 -24.33 17.12
N LYS A 677 -12.93 -25.23 16.86
CA LYS A 677 -12.91 -26.58 17.43
C LYS A 677 -12.35 -26.59 18.85
N ASN A 678 -11.23 -25.90 19.06
CA ASN A 678 -10.47 -25.81 20.30
C ASN A 678 -10.13 -24.34 20.56
N PRO A 679 -10.98 -23.59 21.28
CA PRO A 679 -10.76 -22.17 21.54
C PRO A 679 -9.51 -21.93 22.38
N GLU A 680 -8.49 -21.31 21.79
CA GLU A 680 -7.25 -20.88 22.45
C GLU A 680 -6.98 -19.40 22.12
N PRO A 681 -6.41 -18.60 23.04
CA PRO A 681 -6.08 -17.20 22.77
C PRO A 681 -5.08 -17.05 21.61
N MET A 682 -5.38 -16.16 20.65
CA MET A 682 -4.54 -15.89 19.47
C MET A 682 -4.01 -14.44 19.41
N CYS A 683 -4.23 -13.65 20.47
CA CYS A 683 -3.88 -12.23 20.55
C CYS A 683 -2.45 -11.90 20.06
N ASP A 684 -1.42 -12.57 20.58
CA ASP A 684 -0.02 -12.34 20.19
C ASP A 684 0.22 -12.57 18.68
N ARG A 685 -0.39 -13.62 18.12
CA ARG A 685 -0.25 -13.97 16.70
C ARG A 685 -0.98 -12.96 15.81
N VAL A 686 -2.17 -12.55 16.20
CA VAL A 686 -2.94 -11.52 15.51
C VAL A 686 -2.16 -10.20 15.50
N GLN A 687 -1.59 -9.80 16.64
CA GLN A 687 -0.86 -8.56 16.76
C GLN A 687 0.36 -8.51 15.82
N LYS A 688 1.17 -9.58 15.80
CA LYS A 688 2.30 -9.70 14.85
C LYS A 688 1.85 -9.59 13.38
N ARG A 689 0.68 -10.13 13.04
CA ARG A 689 0.15 -10.05 11.66
C ARG A 689 -0.46 -8.70 11.33
N LYS A 690 -0.99 -7.97 12.30
CA LYS A 690 -1.39 -6.56 12.13
C LYS A 690 -0.17 -5.71 11.81
N GLU A 691 0.92 -5.88 12.55
CA GLU A 691 2.20 -5.19 12.32
C GLU A 691 2.74 -5.48 10.91
N ALA A 692 2.85 -6.76 10.54
CA ALA A 692 3.26 -7.17 9.19
C ALA A 692 2.33 -6.62 8.09
N TYR A 693 1.01 -6.58 8.32
CA TYR A 693 0.06 -6.02 7.35
C TYR A 693 0.27 -4.51 7.12
N GLU A 694 0.59 -3.75 8.17
CA GLU A 694 0.94 -2.33 8.04
C GLU A 694 2.31 -2.11 7.38
N GLU A 695 3.28 -2.99 7.64
CA GLU A 695 4.57 -3.00 6.92
C GLU A 695 4.37 -3.24 5.41
N TYR A 696 3.52 -4.21 5.05
CA TYR A 696 3.22 -4.55 3.66
C TYR A 696 2.60 -3.38 2.89
N LYS A 697 1.77 -2.55 3.54
CA LYS A 697 1.21 -1.32 2.94
C LYS A 697 2.28 -0.32 2.52
N LYS A 698 3.38 -0.27 3.26
CA LYS A 698 4.48 0.68 3.03
C LYS A 698 5.55 0.11 2.09
N THR A 699 5.55 -1.20 1.87
CA THR A 699 6.58 -1.91 1.10
C THR A 699 6.29 -1.88 -0.41
N SER A 700 7.29 -1.48 -1.21
CA SER A 700 7.26 -1.70 -2.66
C SER A 700 7.61 -3.16 -2.98
N VAL A 701 6.79 -3.81 -3.81
CA VAL A 701 7.04 -5.19 -4.26
C VAL A 701 7.46 -5.24 -5.74
N PRO A 702 8.25 -6.23 -6.17
CA PRO A 702 8.58 -6.42 -7.59
C PRO A 702 7.33 -6.64 -8.44
N VAL A 703 7.30 -6.07 -9.65
CA VAL A 703 6.19 -6.26 -10.61
C VAL A 703 6.15 -7.72 -11.12
N PHE A 704 7.29 -8.40 -11.15
CA PHE A 704 7.38 -9.82 -11.46
C PHE A 704 8.55 -10.48 -10.74
N PHE A 705 8.49 -11.80 -10.61
CA PHE A 705 9.60 -12.69 -10.24
C PHE A 705 9.92 -13.62 -11.42
N GLY A 706 11.17 -14.10 -11.47
CA GLY A 706 11.63 -14.98 -12.54
C GLY A 706 11.81 -14.30 -13.91
N THR A 707 12.06 -15.11 -14.94
CA THR A 707 12.26 -14.63 -16.32
C THR A 707 10.99 -14.89 -17.15
N PRO A 708 10.40 -13.87 -17.80
CA PRO A 708 9.22 -14.05 -18.64
C PRO A 708 9.52 -14.97 -19.84
N PRO A 709 8.71 -16.02 -20.07
CA PRO A 709 8.78 -16.85 -21.26
C PRO A 709 8.69 -16.02 -22.56
N GLU A 710 9.52 -16.31 -23.56
CA GLU A 710 9.53 -15.59 -24.84
C GLU A 710 8.18 -15.65 -25.58
N ALA A 711 7.42 -16.73 -25.40
CA ALA A 711 6.07 -16.86 -25.97
C ALA A 711 5.11 -15.80 -25.41
N LEU A 712 5.21 -15.45 -24.12
CA LEU A 712 4.33 -14.49 -23.47
C LEU A 712 4.67 -13.03 -23.81
N LYS A 713 5.94 -12.74 -24.12
CA LYS A 713 6.38 -11.38 -24.52
C LYS A 713 5.74 -10.88 -25.82
N LYS A 714 5.16 -11.77 -26.62
CA LYS A 714 4.56 -11.46 -27.92
C LYS A 714 3.10 -11.91 -28.03
N ASP A 715 2.50 -12.35 -26.91
CA ASP A 715 1.12 -12.80 -26.90
C ASP A 715 0.19 -11.58 -26.73
N PRO A 716 -0.55 -11.17 -27.78
CA PRO A 716 -1.43 -10.00 -27.71
C PRO A 716 -2.56 -10.19 -26.70
N MET A 717 -3.01 -11.43 -26.50
CA MET A 717 -4.06 -11.76 -25.54
C MET A 717 -3.52 -11.69 -24.10
N PHE A 718 -2.24 -12.05 -23.90
CA PHE A 718 -1.58 -11.87 -22.61
C PHE A 718 -1.42 -10.39 -22.27
N GLU A 719 -0.95 -9.57 -23.21
CA GLU A 719 -0.80 -8.12 -23.02
C GLU A 719 -2.15 -7.44 -22.77
N GLU A 720 -3.22 -7.89 -23.43
CA GLU A 720 -4.58 -7.40 -23.20
C GLU A 720 -5.15 -7.80 -21.83
N MET A 721 -4.79 -8.99 -21.31
CA MET A 721 -5.30 -9.52 -20.05
C MET A 721 -4.47 -9.12 -18.82
N PHE A 722 -3.16 -8.95 -18.95
CA PHE A 722 -2.22 -8.74 -17.85
C PHE A 722 -1.29 -7.53 -18.02
N GLY A 723 -1.40 -6.79 -19.13
CA GLY A 723 -0.53 -5.65 -19.43
C GLY A 723 0.84 -6.04 -20.02
N PRO A 724 1.62 -5.06 -20.49
CA PRO A 724 2.93 -5.30 -21.09
C PRO A 724 3.99 -5.70 -20.06
N ILE A 725 4.79 -6.73 -20.39
CA ILE A 725 5.84 -7.29 -19.52
C ILE A 725 7.08 -6.37 -19.44
N MET A 726 7.32 -5.51 -20.43
CA MET A 726 8.53 -4.65 -20.50
C MET A 726 8.19 -3.16 -20.58
N LYS A 727 8.90 -2.36 -19.76
CA LYS A 727 8.88 -0.89 -19.78
C LYS A 727 9.72 -0.36 -20.94
N GLU A 728 9.15 0.45 -21.83
CA GLU A 728 9.94 1.42 -22.59
C GLU A 728 10.06 2.71 -21.77
N GLU A 729 11.20 2.92 -21.11
CA GLU A 729 11.58 4.24 -20.61
C GLU A 729 11.94 5.14 -21.79
N GLY A 730 10.92 5.67 -22.46
CA GLY A 730 11.08 6.71 -23.46
C GLY A 730 11.35 8.06 -22.78
N SER A 731 12.46 8.71 -23.13
CA SER A 731 12.90 10.03 -22.64
C SER A 731 12.09 11.21 -23.21
N SER A 732 10.77 11.07 -23.39
CA SER A 732 9.92 12.18 -23.86
C SER A 732 9.13 12.79 -22.71
N ASP A 733 9.00 14.12 -22.69
CA ASP A 733 8.12 14.89 -21.77
C ASP A 733 6.61 14.53 -21.89
N ALA A 734 6.26 13.61 -22.80
CA ALA A 734 4.93 13.04 -22.93
C ALA A 734 4.80 11.75 -22.12
N ILE A 735 3.79 11.70 -21.24
CA ILE A 735 3.34 10.49 -20.56
C ILE A 735 2.45 9.72 -21.55
N LYS A 736 2.78 8.47 -21.84
CA LYS A 736 2.00 7.60 -22.73
C LYS A 736 1.06 6.69 -21.94
N GLY A 737 -0.05 6.36 -22.55
CA GLY A 737 -1.00 5.35 -22.09
C GLY A 737 -1.88 4.87 -23.24
N HIS A 738 -2.94 4.15 -22.91
CA HIS A 738 -3.94 3.67 -23.86
C HIS A 738 -4.91 4.79 -24.24
N ALA A 739 -5.14 4.97 -25.55
CA ALA A 739 -6.17 5.84 -26.10
C ALA A 739 -7.57 5.28 -25.79
N ALA A 740 -8.17 5.74 -24.69
CA ALA A 740 -9.42 5.16 -24.19
C ALA A 740 -10.67 5.92 -24.67
N SER A 741 -10.62 7.25 -24.74
CA SER A 741 -11.75 8.04 -25.24
C SER A 741 -11.24 9.18 -26.11
N LYS A 742 -11.80 9.29 -27.33
CA LYS A 742 -11.31 10.21 -28.36
C LYS A 742 -11.53 11.67 -27.96
N GLY A 743 -10.66 12.52 -28.49
CA GLY A 743 -10.69 13.96 -28.31
C GLY A 743 -9.42 14.49 -27.68
N THR A 744 -9.31 15.82 -27.63
CA THR A 744 -8.20 16.52 -26.99
C THR A 744 -8.76 17.54 -26.02
N PHE A 745 -8.14 17.64 -24.85
CA PHE A 745 -8.52 18.61 -23.84
C PHE A 745 -7.28 19.15 -23.14
N THR A 746 -7.30 20.43 -22.77
CA THR A 746 -6.23 21.06 -22.01
C THR A 746 -6.81 21.72 -20.78
N GLY A 747 -6.30 21.36 -19.60
CA GLY A 747 -6.79 21.87 -18.32
C GLY A 747 -5.80 21.69 -17.19
N ALA A 748 -6.20 22.13 -16.00
CA ALA A 748 -5.42 21.97 -14.78
C ALA A 748 -5.60 20.56 -14.22
N VAL A 749 -4.51 19.95 -13.77
CA VAL A 749 -4.49 18.63 -13.14
C VAL A 749 -5.06 18.71 -11.74
N LYS A 750 -5.92 17.75 -11.42
CA LYS A 750 -6.29 17.39 -10.04
C LYS A 750 -5.98 15.91 -9.84
N VAL A 751 -4.96 15.64 -9.03
CA VAL A 751 -4.61 14.30 -8.57
C VAL A 751 -5.55 13.95 -7.42
N ILE A 752 -6.42 12.97 -7.66
CA ILE A 752 -7.39 12.47 -6.68
C ILE A 752 -6.96 11.05 -6.33
N HIS A 753 -6.82 10.77 -5.04
CA HIS A 753 -6.43 9.45 -4.54
C HIS A 753 -7.61 8.61 -4.06
N ASP A 754 -8.63 9.25 -3.48
CA ASP A 754 -9.80 8.57 -2.90
C ASP A 754 -11.09 9.43 -2.96
N GLU A 755 -12.20 8.85 -2.48
CA GLU A 755 -13.53 9.46 -2.51
C GLU A 755 -13.66 10.74 -1.67
N LYS A 756 -12.85 10.89 -0.61
CA LYS A 756 -12.88 12.09 0.24
C LYS A 756 -12.36 13.31 -0.50
N GLU A 757 -11.55 13.09 -1.52
CA GLU A 757 -10.95 14.13 -2.35
C GLU A 757 -11.79 14.51 -3.57
N PHE A 758 -12.97 13.90 -3.76
CA PHE A 758 -13.84 14.18 -4.91
C PHE A 758 -14.23 15.67 -5.05
N GLY A 759 -14.34 16.38 -3.92
CA GLY A 759 -14.60 17.82 -3.90
C GLY A 759 -13.47 18.69 -4.46
N LYS A 760 -12.27 18.15 -4.70
CA LYS A 760 -11.16 18.88 -5.32
C LYS A 760 -11.38 19.17 -6.81
N LEU A 761 -12.18 18.34 -7.49
CA LEU A 761 -12.36 18.41 -8.95
C LEU A 761 -13.38 19.48 -9.32
N GLN A 762 -12.98 20.46 -10.14
CA GLN A 762 -13.89 21.47 -10.69
C GLN A 762 -14.23 21.19 -12.15
N GLN A 763 -15.30 21.83 -12.64
CA GLN A 763 -15.73 21.69 -14.04
C GLN A 763 -14.59 22.09 -14.99
N GLY A 764 -14.17 21.17 -15.85
CA GLY A 764 -13.09 21.40 -16.82
C GLY A 764 -11.67 21.14 -16.29
N ASP A 765 -11.51 20.57 -15.09
CA ASP A 765 -10.21 20.05 -14.64
C ASP A 765 -9.88 18.71 -15.33
N VAL A 766 -8.59 18.37 -15.37
CA VAL A 766 -8.09 17.05 -15.76
C VAL A 766 -8.00 16.16 -14.52
N LEU A 767 -8.87 15.15 -14.47
CA LEU A 767 -8.85 14.14 -13.42
C LEU A 767 -7.65 13.23 -13.61
N VAL A 768 -6.76 13.16 -12.63
CA VAL A 768 -5.63 12.22 -12.60
C VAL A 768 -5.78 11.32 -11.38
N CYS A 769 -5.82 10.01 -11.56
CA CYS A 769 -5.94 9.07 -10.44
C CYS A 769 -5.28 7.73 -10.71
N LYS A 770 -5.05 6.92 -9.67
CA LYS A 770 -4.34 5.64 -9.85
C LYS A 770 -5.22 4.65 -10.60
N THR A 771 -6.42 4.43 -10.09
CA THR A 771 -7.46 3.60 -10.70
C THR A 771 -8.81 4.25 -10.43
N THR A 772 -9.86 3.80 -11.09
CA THR A 772 -11.23 4.25 -10.79
C THR A 772 -12.05 3.06 -10.34
N THR A 773 -12.76 3.22 -9.23
CA THR A 773 -13.87 2.32 -8.90
C THR A 773 -15.17 2.91 -9.48
N PRO A 774 -16.29 2.18 -9.51
CA PRO A 774 -17.49 2.71 -10.15
C PRO A 774 -18.09 3.93 -9.41
N THR A 775 -17.69 4.26 -8.17
CA THR A 775 -18.07 5.52 -7.51
C THR A 775 -17.44 6.76 -8.17
N TRP A 776 -16.30 6.60 -8.84
CA TRP A 776 -15.60 7.67 -9.54
C TRP A 776 -16.33 8.12 -10.80
N THR A 777 -17.27 7.31 -11.32
CA THR A 777 -18.08 7.62 -12.50
C THR A 777 -18.71 9.01 -12.42
N ILE A 778 -19.08 9.45 -11.21
CA ILE A 778 -19.61 10.80 -10.99
C ILE A 778 -18.64 11.87 -11.48
N LEU A 779 -17.33 11.73 -11.26
CA LEU A 779 -16.32 12.72 -11.61
C LEU A 779 -16.18 12.92 -13.12
N PHE A 780 -16.53 11.90 -13.92
CA PHE A 780 -16.39 11.94 -15.38
C PHE A 780 -17.32 12.96 -16.02
N SER A 781 -18.48 13.21 -15.43
CA SER A 781 -19.38 14.29 -15.90
C SER A 781 -18.82 15.70 -15.67
N THR A 782 -17.84 15.85 -14.79
CA THR A 782 -17.24 17.13 -14.37
C THR A 782 -15.87 17.35 -15.03
N ALA A 783 -15.11 16.28 -15.20
CA ALA A 783 -13.77 16.30 -15.78
C ALA A 783 -13.80 16.76 -17.26
N GLY A 784 -12.86 17.62 -17.62
CA GLY A 784 -12.58 17.95 -19.01
C GLY A 784 -11.74 16.89 -19.73
N ALA A 785 -10.92 16.14 -18.99
CA ALA A 785 -10.28 14.91 -19.43
C ALA A 785 -9.96 13.99 -18.24
N VAL A 786 -9.73 12.71 -18.53
CA VAL A 786 -9.39 11.70 -17.51
C VAL A 786 -8.05 11.03 -17.84
N VAL A 787 -7.20 10.91 -16.83
CA VAL A 787 -5.93 10.20 -16.91
C VAL A 787 -5.83 9.21 -15.75
N THR A 788 -5.53 7.95 -16.05
CA THR A 788 -5.34 6.92 -15.01
C THR A 788 -3.99 6.23 -15.13
N ASP A 789 -3.41 5.81 -14.00
CA ASP A 789 -2.20 4.98 -14.00
C ASP A 789 -2.49 3.53 -14.38
N ALA A 790 -3.65 3.01 -13.97
CA ALA A 790 -4.11 1.65 -14.24
C ALA A 790 -5.26 1.63 -15.26
N GLY A 791 -5.45 0.48 -15.92
CA GLY A 791 -6.58 0.20 -16.80
C GLY A 791 -6.31 0.30 -18.29
N GLY A 792 -6.87 -0.64 -19.07
CA GLY A 792 -6.80 -0.67 -20.52
C GLY A 792 -7.93 0.10 -21.24
N VAL A 793 -7.91 0.08 -22.58
CA VAL A 793 -8.94 0.72 -23.45
C VAL A 793 -10.36 0.25 -23.12
N LEU A 794 -10.51 -1.00 -22.65
CA LEU A 794 -11.78 -1.65 -22.32
C LEU A 794 -12.14 -1.57 -20.82
N SER A 795 -11.33 -0.89 -20.01
CA SER A 795 -11.60 -0.73 -18.58
C SER A 795 -12.86 0.12 -18.32
N HIS A 796 -13.44 -0.02 -17.12
CA HIS A 796 -14.62 0.75 -16.68
C HIS A 796 -14.42 2.26 -16.94
N SER A 797 -13.26 2.80 -16.56
CA SER A 797 -12.88 4.20 -16.77
C SER A 797 -12.95 4.59 -18.25
N GLY A 798 -12.47 3.72 -19.15
CA GLY A 798 -12.45 3.99 -20.58
C GLY A 798 -13.83 4.00 -21.19
N ILE A 799 -14.74 3.16 -20.69
CA ILE A 799 -16.12 3.08 -21.16
C ILE A 799 -16.90 4.28 -20.67
N ILE A 800 -16.81 4.62 -19.39
CA ILE A 800 -17.46 5.80 -18.81
C ILE A 800 -16.97 7.08 -19.50
N ALA A 801 -15.66 7.24 -19.72
CA ALA A 801 -15.13 8.37 -20.47
C ALA A 801 -15.77 8.52 -21.86
N ARG A 802 -16.01 7.42 -22.57
CA ARG A 802 -16.70 7.43 -23.87
C ARG A 802 -18.18 7.78 -23.75
N GLU A 803 -18.87 7.23 -22.75
CA GLU A 803 -20.29 7.52 -22.51
C GLU A 803 -20.54 9.01 -22.25
N TYR A 804 -19.67 9.63 -21.46
CA TYR A 804 -19.69 11.07 -21.18
C TYR A 804 -19.04 11.93 -22.28
N GLY A 805 -18.39 11.32 -23.27
CA GLY A 805 -17.70 12.04 -24.36
C GLY A 805 -16.47 12.83 -23.90
N VAL A 806 -15.82 12.39 -22.82
CA VAL A 806 -14.66 13.04 -22.20
C VAL A 806 -13.38 12.38 -22.71
N PRO A 807 -12.37 13.14 -23.21
CA PRO A 807 -11.09 12.58 -23.63
C PRO A 807 -10.38 11.84 -22.50
N ALA A 808 -9.84 10.65 -22.78
CA ALA A 808 -9.20 9.85 -21.75
C ALA A 808 -7.98 9.05 -22.21
N VAL A 809 -6.95 9.05 -21.35
CA VAL A 809 -5.71 8.27 -21.51
C VAL A 809 -5.51 7.41 -20.26
N LEU A 810 -5.53 6.09 -20.40
CA LEU A 810 -5.52 5.16 -19.27
C LEU A 810 -4.26 4.31 -19.25
N GLY A 811 -3.95 3.65 -18.13
CA GLY A 811 -2.81 2.74 -18.07
C GLY A 811 -1.48 3.47 -18.25
N THR A 812 -1.38 4.72 -17.80
CA THR A 812 -0.15 5.52 -17.94
C THR A 812 0.97 5.08 -17.00
N GLN A 813 0.63 4.27 -15.99
CA GLN A 813 1.49 3.71 -14.95
C GLN A 813 2.26 4.73 -14.08
N ALA A 814 2.20 6.02 -14.40
CA ALA A 814 3.07 7.04 -13.82
C ALA A 814 2.47 8.44 -13.77
N ALA A 815 1.27 8.70 -14.31
CA ALA A 815 0.66 10.02 -14.28
C ALA A 815 0.48 10.56 -12.86
N THR A 816 0.02 9.74 -11.90
CA THR A 816 -0.14 10.20 -10.50
C THR A 816 1.19 10.52 -9.81
N ARG A 817 2.30 9.96 -10.29
CA ARG A 817 3.65 10.22 -9.77
C ARG A 817 4.34 11.39 -10.45
N LYS A 818 4.04 11.61 -11.74
CA LYS A 818 4.69 12.63 -12.58
C LYS A 818 3.96 13.97 -12.61
N LEU A 819 2.64 13.96 -12.45
CA LEU A 819 1.79 15.16 -12.46
C LEU A 819 1.42 15.56 -11.03
N ARG A 820 1.26 16.86 -10.80
CA ARG A 820 0.84 17.43 -9.50
C ARG A 820 -0.39 18.31 -9.67
N ASP A 821 -1.09 18.54 -8.56
CA ASP A 821 -2.20 19.49 -8.52
C ASP A 821 -1.79 20.86 -9.09
N GLY A 822 -2.60 21.34 -10.04
CA GLY A 822 -2.40 22.63 -10.71
C GLY A 822 -1.44 22.61 -11.90
N ASP A 823 -0.78 21.48 -12.22
CA ASP A 823 -0.06 21.34 -13.49
C ASP A 823 -1.02 21.50 -14.66
N ARG A 824 -0.59 22.13 -15.75
CA ARG A 824 -1.43 22.30 -16.95
C ARG A 824 -1.00 21.31 -18.01
N VAL A 825 -1.90 20.41 -18.41
CA VAL A 825 -1.60 19.33 -19.34
C VAL A 825 -2.54 19.33 -20.52
N THR A 826 -2.05 18.89 -21.68
CA THR A 826 -2.89 18.47 -22.80
C THR A 826 -3.04 16.96 -22.78
N VAL A 827 -4.27 16.48 -22.71
CA VAL A 827 -4.63 15.07 -22.83
C VAL A 827 -5.15 14.85 -24.25
N ASP A 828 -4.43 14.03 -25.02
CA ASP A 828 -4.87 13.51 -26.32
C ASP A 828 -5.33 12.07 -26.15
N GLY A 829 -6.62 11.90 -25.92
CA GLY A 829 -7.26 10.59 -25.78
C GLY A 829 -7.44 9.86 -27.11
N THR A 830 -7.09 10.48 -28.25
CA THR A 830 -7.08 9.83 -29.57
C THR A 830 -5.77 9.08 -29.80
N HIS A 831 -4.64 9.67 -29.40
CA HIS A 831 -3.31 9.09 -29.57
C HIS A 831 -2.73 8.48 -28.28
N GLY A 832 -3.42 8.62 -27.14
CA GLY A 832 -2.99 8.00 -25.88
C GLY A 832 -1.84 8.74 -25.21
N THR A 833 -1.80 10.07 -25.31
CA THR A 833 -0.68 10.86 -24.81
C THR A 833 -1.11 12.00 -23.91
N VAL A 834 -0.35 12.26 -22.85
CA VAL A 834 -0.51 13.39 -21.94
C VAL A 834 0.78 14.21 -21.96
N THR A 835 0.69 15.48 -22.36
CA THR A 835 1.84 16.39 -22.46
C THR A 835 1.73 17.49 -21.41
N LEU A 836 2.77 17.66 -20.60
CA LEU A 836 2.86 18.76 -19.65
C LEU A 836 3.20 20.07 -20.40
N LEU A 837 2.37 21.10 -20.23
CA LEU A 837 2.55 22.41 -20.86
C LEU A 837 3.18 23.42 -19.90
N GLU A 838 2.64 23.51 -18.69
CA GLU A 838 3.08 24.44 -17.64
C GLU A 838 3.10 23.68 -16.31
N SER A 839 4.23 23.74 -15.60
CA SER A 839 4.34 23.20 -14.24
C SER A 839 3.69 24.15 -13.23
N SER A 840 3.10 23.61 -12.17
CA SER A 840 2.49 24.44 -11.13
C SER A 840 3.49 25.45 -10.52
N PRO A 841 3.03 26.64 -10.10
CA PRO A 841 3.91 27.69 -9.56
C PRO A 841 4.69 27.25 -8.30
N HIS A 842 4.24 26.21 -7.59
CA HIS A 842 4.98 25.60 -6.48
C HIS A 842 6.20 24.80 -6.94
N ARG A 843 6.18 24.23 -8.15
CA ARG A 843 7.30 23.50 -8.75
C ARG A 843 8.38 24.46 -9.27
N GLU A 844 7.97 25.62 -9.80
CA GLU A 844 8.90 26.68 -10.20
C GLU A 844 9.60 27.32 -8.99
N ALA A 845 8.91 27.49 -7.86
CA ALA A 845 9.50 27.99 -6.61
C ALA A 845 10.52 27.00 -6.02
N ALA A 846 10.21 25.70 -6.01
CA ALA A 846 11.13 24.66 -5.55
C ALA A 846 12.36 24.51 -6.47
N ALA A 847 12.15 24.56 -7.80
CA ALA A 847 13.25 24.52 -8.77
C ALA A 847 14.10 25.80 -8.79
N ALA A 848 13.53 26.95 -8.43
CA ALA A 848 14.27 28.22 -8.28
C ALA A 848 15.09 28.27 -6.99
N MET A 849 14.62 27.65 -5.90
CA MET A 849 15.40 27.47 -4.67
C MET A 849 16.59 26.54 -4.89
N ASP A 850 16.42 25.47 -5.66
CA ASP A 850 17.48 24.50 -5.98
C ASP A 850 18.57 25.11 -6.91
N ARG A 851 18.20 26.07 -7.77
CA ARG A 851 19.15 26.80 -8.63
C ARG A 851 19.84 27.98 -7.94
N SER A 852 19.30 28.50 -6.84
CA SER A 852 19.89 29.64 -6.11
C SER A 852 20.79 29.22 -4.94
N GLY A 853 20.75 27.96 -4.51
CA GLY A 853 21.67 27.41 -3.50
C GLY A 853 23.06 27.03 -4.04
N GLY A 854 23.27 27.03 -5.36
CA GLY A 854 24.52 26.60 -5.99
C GLY A 854 25.53 27.71 -6.28
N ASP A 855 25.23 28.97 -5.94
CA ASP A 855 26.05 30.12 -6.33
C ASP A 855 26.22 31.12 -5.18
N HIS A 856 26.55 30.65 -3.98
CA HIS A 856 27.25 31.43 -2.96
C HIS A 856 28.04 30.54 -1.99
N SER A 857 29.37 30.55 -2.18
CA SER A 857 30.48 30.09 -1.31
C SER A 857 30.87 28.61 -1.36
#